data_AF-A0A0R1RXE4-F1
#
_entry.id   AF-A0A0R1RXE4-F1
#
_cell.length_a   1.000
_cell.length_b   1.000
_cell.length_c   1.000
_cell.angle_alpha   90.00
_cell.angle_beta   90.00
_cell.angle_gamma   90.00
#
_symmetry.space_group_name_H-M   'P 1'
#
loop_
_entity.id
_entity.type
_entity.pdbx_description
1 polymer ?
#
loop_
_entity_poly.entity_id
_entity_poly.type
_entity_poly.pdbx_seq_one_letter_code
_entity_poly.pdbx_strand_id
1 'polypeptide(L)'
;MLISKVFTHYLKIVPDSLIQIGLGLLVALFFKVQVPLQTDWFLLLFIAPLLFNDGRKFPKQELWKLKGPIFANAIILVFVTTLLGGYLIYLIVPEIPLYVSFALAAILSPTDPVAVQSIAKQAKLDSNILHLVSGESLINDASGLIGFKYAVAAVTTGYFSIVNATGDFIYTAVIGLVAGVLIMLVIEMAHDFLHNQGITDIIFYVAFKLMSPFIVYLITEDVFHASGVIAVVAAGVFSHTRNMQIIDDRPEMSLVTERTWSLVVYLLNGIVFVILGIELPIATSESLKSDSYNNLSLFGYVIGAWVILLLIRVSWILVYETFQYLRHRRDNVSIRSAFLVGLSGVRGAITMAGVLSVPLLIENGADFPARSLMLFIAAGVIILSLIVASLLIPIFTKVNFPFENRGSDIDEDEEDEEEIDEEEDDQANYMTEEQAKYFLMQLAVQTIEEHRRDYNQQAAYDLILNYQILMRRLQLSNQTDEALTRTLKQELELRSVAYEAERNALHRLLEKGIITANDYYQSMKRIDQIENHLAHDLRAANTWWTWRKMKTRVAGLLHWLTRWIINQNTDIERRRIIDVETSKAAIKALSKYVSDARVVGNDVERNAVYQLIVSYRNRIEHSKNPKLKLATKYKQDLELLRFEAVNAQRIGIVQLRDGERISATTVQKLRQYLNYSENSIIKTADD
;
A
#
# COMPACT_ATOMS: atom_id res chain seq x y z
N MET A 1 -21.57 -14.92 -2.18
CA MET A 1 -21.22 -13.52 -1.83
C MET A 1 -22.43 -12.60 -1.79
N LEU A 2 -23.10 -12.37 -2.92
CA LEU A 2 -24.28 -11.48 -2.98
C LEU A 2 -25.36 -11.85 -1.93
N ILE A 3 -25.69 -13.13 -1.83
CA ILE A 3 -26.62 -13.66 -0.82
C ILE A 3 -26.15 -13.31 0.60
N SER A 4 -24.87 -13.49 0.93
CA SER A 4 -24.31 -13.13 2.24
C SER A 4 -24.50 -11.65 2.56
N LYS A 5 -24.32 -10.76 1.57
CA LYS A 5 -24.46 -9.31 1.76
C LYS A 5 -25.92 -8.93 2.04
N VAL A 6 -26.87 -9.58 1.37
CA VAL A 6 -28.30 -9.46 1.66
C VAL A 6 -28.61 -9.94 3.08
N PHE A 7 -28.10 -11.11 3.49
CA PHE A 7 -28.30 -11.61 4.86
C PHE A 7 -27.71 -10.69 5.93
N THR A 8 -26.55 -10.10 5.68
CA THR A 8 -25.90 -9.18 6.62
C THR A 8 -26.71 -7.90 6.82
N HIS A 9 -27.42 -7.44 5.80
CA HIS A 9 -28.34 -6.30 5.91
C HIS A 9 -29.43 -6.56 6.96
N TYR A 10 -29.94 -7.80 7.04
CA TYR A 10 -30.96 -8.21 8.01
C TYR A 10 -30.39 -8.70 9.35
N LEU A 11 -29.23 -9.37 9.34
CA LEU A 11 -28.55 -9.93 10.51
C LEU A 11 -27.33 -9.09 10.89
N LYS A 12 -27.57 -7.86 11.37
CA LYS A 12 -26.53 -6.89 11.73
C LYS A 12 -25.51 -7.34 12.78
N ILE A 13 -25.77 -8.45 13.47
CA ILE A 13 -24.95 -8.97 14.59
C ILE A 13 -23.89 -9.99 14.10
N VAL A 14 -24.06 -10.60 12.92
CA VAL A 14 -23.19 -11.69 12.45
C VAL A 14 -22.22 -11.17 11.38
N PRO A 15 -20.90 -11.37 11.50
CA PRO A 15 -19.93 -11.02 10.47
C PRO A 15 -20.15 -11.76 9.14
N ASP A 16 -19.84 -11.09 8.03
CA ASP A 16 -19.90 -11.64 6.66
C ASP A 16 -19.20 -13.00 6.55
N SER A 17 -18.04 -13.16 7.18
CA SER A 17 -17.22 -14.38 7.13
C SER A 17 -17.95 -15.61 7.67
N LEU A 18 -18.68 -15.49 8.80
CA LEU A 18 -19.45 -16.59 9.37
C LEU A 18 -20.65 -16.97 8.50
N ILE A 19 -21.33 -15.99 7.91
CA ILE A 19 -22.44 -16.24 6.98
C ILE A 19 -21.92 -16.95 5.73
N GLN A 20 -20.77 -16.56 5.21
CA GLN A 20 -20.14 -17.19 4.04
C GLN A 20 -19.72 -18.64 4.33
N ILE A 21 -19.13 -18.91 5.49
CA ILE A 21 -18.81 -20.27 5.94
C ILE A 21 -20.09 -21.10 6.07
N GLY A 22 -21.13 -20.56 6.69
CA GLY A 22 -22.42 -21.24 6.83
C GLY A 22 -23.07 -21.57 5.48
N LEU A 23 -23.03 -20.64 4.53
CA LEU A 23 -23.50 -20.88 3.16
C LEU A 23 -22.67 -21.94 2.44
N GLY A 24 -21.34 -21.91 2.58
CA GLY A 24 -20.46 -22.95 2.04
C GLY A 24 -20.78 -24.34 2.61
N LEU A 25 -21.01 -24.42 3.93
CA LEU A 25 -21.40 -25.66 4.60
C LEU A 25 -22.75 -26.19 4.07
N LEU A 26 -23.75 -25.31 3.91
CA LEU A 26 -25.03 -25.70 3.32
C LEU A 26 -24.85 -26.24 1.90
N VAL A 27 -24.05 -25.57 1.07
CA VAL A 27 -23.76 -26.03 -0.29
C VAL A 27 -23.13 -27.42 -0.28
N ALA A 28 -22.14 -27.66 0.58
CA ALA A 28 -21.51 -28.98 0.69
C ALA A 28 -22.48 -30.08 1.16
N LEU A 29 -23.36 -29.78 2.13
CA LEU A 29 -24.30 -30.76 2.65
C LEU A 29 -25.41 -31.11 1.65
N PHE A 30 -25.94 -30.13 0.91
CA PHE A 30 -27.03 -30.33 -0.04
C PHE A 30 -26.55 -30.85 -1.40
N PHE A 31 -25.46 -30.28 -1.93
CA PHE A 31 -24.98 -30.58 -3.29
C PHE A 31 -23.81 -31.58 -3.32
N LYS A 32 -23.24 -31.95 -2.16
CA LYS A 32 -22.08 -32.86 -2.05
C LYS A 32 -20.90 -32.46 -2.94
N VAL A 33 -20.69 -31.15 -3.10
CA VAL A 33 -19.58 -30.59 -3.88
C VAL A 33 -18.28 -30.79 -3.10
N GLN A 34 -17.23 -31.23 -3.78
CA GLN A 34 -15.86 -31.28 -3.27
C GLN A 34 -15.01 -30.38 -4.15
N VAL A 35 -14.12 -29.58 -3.56
CA VAL A 35 -13.22 -28.72 -4.34
C VAL A 35 -11.79 -29.23 -4.15
N PRO A 36 -11.24 -30.01 -5.09
CA PRO A 36 -9.85 -30.45 -5.00
C PRO A 36 -8.92 -29.25 -5.20
N LEU A 37 -8.57 -28.57 -4.12
CA LEU A 37 -7.69 -27.41 -4.14
C LEU A 37 -6.25 -27.84 -3.95
N GLN A 38 -5.47 -27.69 -5.02
CA GLN A 38 -4.02 -27.71 -4.90
C GLN A 38 -3.54 -26.43 -4.21
N THR A 39 -2.66 -26.59 -3.24
CA THR A 39 -2.20 -25.50 -2.39
C THR A 39 -1.45 -24.43 -3.15
N ASP A 40 -0.65 -24.81 -4.14
CA ASP A 40 0.11 -23.85 -4.96
C ASP A 40 -0.84 -22.93 -5.73
N TRP A 41 -1.92 -23.49 -6.30
CA TRP A 41 -2.98 -22.71 -6.95
C TRP A 41 -3.75 -21.85 -5.96
N PHE A 42 -3.99 -22.33 -4.73
CA PHE A 42 -4.66 -21.53 -3.71
C PHE A 42 -3.80 -20.31 -3.31
N LEU A 43 -2.50 -20.55 -3.07
CA LEU A 43 -1.55 -19.49 -2.71
C LEU A 43 -1.43 -18.46 -3.84
N LEU A 44 -1.32 -18.93 -5.09
CA LEU A 44 -1.26 -18.07 -6.27
C LEU A 44 -2.54 -17.26 -6.49
N LEU A 45 -3.72 -17.92 -6.51
CA LEU A 45 -4.98 -17.28 -6.92
C LEU A 45 -5.57 -16.38 -5.85
N PHE A 46 -5.45 -16.75 -4.58
CA PHE A 46 -6.10 -16.04 -3.48
C PHE A 46 -5.11 -15.26 -2.64
N ILE A 47 -4.01 -15.90 -2.22
CA ILE A 47 -3.13 -15.32 -1.20
C ILE A 47 -2.20 -14.26 -1.78
N ALA A 48 -1.59 -14.50 -2.95
CA ALA A 48 -0.72 -13.52 -3.59
C ALA A 48 -1.40 -12.15 -3.79
N PRO A 49 -2.59 -12.03 -4.43
CA PRO A 49 -3.24 -10.74 -4.57
C PRO A 49 -3.66 -10.11 -3.23
N LEU A 50 -4.09 -10.89 -2.24
CA LEU A 50 -4.42 -10.38 -0.91
C LEU A 50 -3.19 -9.80 -0.20
N LEU A 51 -2.05 -10.50 -0.22
CA LEU A 51 -0.83 -10.01 0.41
C LEU A 51 -0.22 -8.81 -0.33
N PHE A 52 -0.34 -8.77 -1.66
CA PHE A 52 0.05 -7.59 -2.43
C PHE A 52 -0.77 -6.36 -2.03
N ASN A 53 -2.09 -6.52 -1.83
CA ASN A 53 -2.97 -5.44 -1.37
C ASN A 53 -2.46 -4.88 -0.05
N ASP A 54 -2.21 -5.77 0.89
CA ASP A 54 -1.87 -5.41 2.26
C ASP A 54 -0.50 -4.73 2.30
N GLY A 55 0.47 -5.24 1.53
CA GLY A 55 1.76 -4.59 1.34
C GLY A 55 1.64 -3.19 0.72
N ARG A 56 0.75 -3.01 -0.27
CA ARG A 56 0.54 -1.73 -0.98
C ARG A 56 -0.17 -0.68 -0.13
N LYS A 57 -0.91 -1.08 0.91
CA LYS A 57 -1.56 -0.15 1.86
C LYS A 57 -0.66 0.23 3.02
N PHE A 58 0.52 -0.38 3.16
CA PHE A 58 1.35 -0.20 4.34
C PHE A 58 2.30 1.01 4.24
N PRO A 59 2.17 2.04 5.10
CA PRO A 59 3.04 3.20 5.05
C PRO A 59 4.46 2.87 5.53
N LYS A 60 5.46 3.17 4.69
CA LYS A 60 6.90 2.89 4.94
C LYS A 60 7.40 3.39 6.30
N GLN A 61 6.93 4.56 6.74
CA GLN A 61 7.43 5.20 7.97
C GLN A 61 7.00 4.44 9.24
N GLU A 62 5.84 3.79 9.20
CA GLU A 62 5.32 3.02 10.33
C GLU A 62 6.00 1.66 10.44
N LEU A 63 6.23 0.98 9.30
CA LEU A 63 6.99 -0.27 9.25
C LEU A 63 8.38 -0.12 9.90
N TRP A 64 9.04 1.01 9.65
CA TRP A 64 10.36 1.29 10.23
C TRP A 64 10.33 1.60 11.74
N LYS A 65 9.29 2.27 12.21
CA LYS A 65 9.09 2.54 13.65
C LYS A 65 8.75 1.24 14.40
N LEU A 66 8.06 0.31 13.73
CA LEU A 66 7.54 -0.94 14.32
C LEU A 66 8.35 -2.19 13.94
N LYS A 67 9.50 -2.04 13.28
CA LYS A 67 10.34 -3.18 12.80
C LYS A 67 10.67 -4.22 13.88
N GLY A 68 10.94 -3.76 15.10
CA GLY A 68 11.25 -4.61 16.25
C GLY A 68 10.04 -5.46 16.66
N PRO A 69 8.89 -4.83 17.03
CA PRO A 69 7.67 -5.56 17.33
C PRO A 69 7.21 -6.48 16.21
N ILE A 70 7.24 -6.03 14.96
CA ILE A 70 6.82 -6.82 13.79
C ILE A 70 7.71 -8.06 13.64
N PHE A 71 9.04 -7.92 13.68
CA PHE A 71 9.95 -9.07 13.60
C PHE A 71 9.75 -10.07 14.75
N ALA A 72 9.54 -9.56 15.97
CA ALA A 72 9.32 -10.37 17.16
C ALA A 72 8.00 -11.17 17.07
N ASN A 73 6.91 -10.56 16.62
CA ASN A 73 5.61 -11.22 16.49
C ASN A 73 5.50 -12.09 15.23
N ALA A 74 6.09 -11.67 14.12
CA ALA A 74 5.88 -12.33 12.85
C ALA A 74 6.85 -13.50 12.59
N ILE A 75 7.97 -13.57 13.31
CA ILE A 75 8.96 -14.64 13.15
C ILE A 75 9.16 -15.37 14.47
N ILE A 76 9.59 -14.67 15.53
CA ILE A 76 9.97 -15.33 16.78
C ILE A 76 8.76 -16.01 17.43
N LEU A 77 7.63 -15.30 17.56
CA LEU A 77 6.41 -15.88 18.11
C LEU A 77 5.95 -17.10 17.30
N VAL A 78 6.11 -17.09 15.97
CA VAL A 78 5.73 -18.22 15.09
C VAL A 78 6.55 -19.48 15.38
N PHE A 79 7.86 -19.32 15.56
CA PHE A 79 8.69 -20.46 15.94
C PHE A 79 8.38 -20.92 17.38
N VAL A 80 8.10 -19.98 18.28
CA VAL A 80 7.69 -20.30 19.66
C VAL A 80 6.37 -21.05 19.68
N THR A 81 5.33 -20.60 18.97
CA THR A 81 4.03 -21.29 18.87
C THR A 81 4.18 -22.65 18.19
N THR A 82 5.01 -22.75 17.15
CA THR A 82 5.29 -24.03 16.47
C THR A 82 5.88 -25.05 17.44
N LEU A 83 6.98 -24.70 18.12
CA LEU A 83 7.71 -25.60 19.01
C LEU A 83 6.99 -25.83 20.33
N LEU A 84 6.68 -24.77 21.07
CA LEU A 84 6.03 -24.85 22.37
C LEU A 84 4.57 -25.29 22.22
N GLY A 85 3.83 -24.64 21.33
CA GLY A 85 2.42 -24.96 21.09
C GLY A 85 2.24 -26.36 20.53
N GLY A 86 3.04 -26.76 19.54
CA GLY A 86 2.96 -28.13 19.01
C GLY A 86 3.37 -29.20 20.02
N TYR A 87 4.34 -28.93 20.91
CA TYR A 87 4.67 -29.83 22.02
C TYR A 87 3.53 -29.93 23.04
N LEU A 88 2.90 -28.80 23.40
CA LEU A 88 1.74 -28.81 24.31
C LEU A 88 0.52 -29.50 23.70
N ILE A 89 0.28 -29.31 22.39
CA ILE A 89 -0.79 -30.02 21.66
C ILE A 89 -0.53 -31.52 21.65
N TYR A 90 0.72 -31.95 21.44
CA TYR A 90 1.11 -33.36 21.52
C TYR A 90 0.78 -34.00 22.88
N LEU A 91 0.98 -33.26 23.98
CA LEU A 91 0.66 -33.75 25.32
C LEU A 91 -0.85 -33.93 25.55
N ILE A 92 -1.69 -33.09 24.94
CA ILE A 92 -3.15 -33.16 25.09
C ILE A 92 -3.79 -34.12 24.08
N VAL A 93 -3.13 -34.32 22.93
CA VAL A 93 -3.60 -35.20 21.84
C VAL A 93 -2.53 -36.26 21.55
N PRO A 94 -2.42 -37.32 22.37
CA PRO A 94 -1.34 -38.31 22.29
C PRO A 94 -1.35 -39.13 20.98
N GLU A 95 -2.45 -39.10 20.26
CA GLU A 95 -2.68 -39.83 19.00
C GLU A 95 -1.97 -39.18 17.81
N ILE A 96 -1.61 -37.90 17.92
CA ILE A 96 -0.91 -37.16 16.86
C ILE A 96 0.60 -37.27 17.11
N PRO A 97 1.41 -37.69 16.12
CA PRO A 97 2.86 -37.67 16.26
C PRO A 97 3.40 -36.25 16.47
N LEU A 98 4.52 -36.13 17.19
CA LEU A 98 5.14 -34.83 17.52
C LEU A 98 5.38 -33.93 16.30
N TYR A 99 5.80 -34.48 15.17
CA TYR A 99 6.05 -33.69 13.96
C TYR A 99 4.75 -33.18 13.32
N VAL A 100 3.66 -33.95 13.41
CA VAL A 100 2.33 -33.54 12.94
C VAL A 100 1.75 -32.46 13.86
N SER A 101 2.00 -32.53 15.17
CA SER A 101 1.58 -31.47 16.09
C SER A 101 2.37 -30.17 15.89
N PHE A 102 3.67 -30.25 15.54
CA PHE A 102 4.43 -29.09 15.07
C PHE A 102 3.88 -28.51 13.77
N ALA A 103 3.52 -29.35 12.80
CA ALA A 103 2.89 -28.88 11.55
C ALA A 103 1.55 -28.18 11.85
N LEU A 104 0.72 -28.77 12.71
CA LEU A 104 -0.56 -28.21 13.15
C LEU A 104 -0.39 -26.86 13.86
N ALA A 105 0.60 -26.75 14.75
CA ALA A 105 0.87 -25.49 15.44
C ALA A 105 1.46 -24.41 14.51
N ALA A 106 2.36 -24.80 13.60
CA ALA A 106 2.94 -23.89 12.61
C ALA A 106 1.88 -23.27 11.71
N ILE A 107 0.90 -24.06 11.28
CA ILE A 107 -0.15 -23.55 10.41
C ILE A 107 -1.27 -22.80 11.12
N LEU A 108 -1.47 -23.05 12.42
CA LEU A 108 -2.42 -22.31 13.24
C LEU A 108 -1.81 -21.06 13.90
N SER A 109 -0.52 -20.81 13.68
CA SER A 109 0.20 -19.64 14.18
C SER A 109 -0.04 -18.36 13.36
N PRO A 110 -0.06 -18.40 12.02
CA PRO A 110 -0.51 -17.30 11.17
C PRO A 110 -1.87 -16.78 11.59
N THR A 111 -2.03 -15.46 11.61
CA THR A 111 -3.30 -14.82 11.94
C THR A 111 -3.74 -13.90 10.84
N ASP A 112 -5.02 -13.98 10.52
CA ASP A 112 -5.62 -13.38 9.34
C ASP A 112 -6.22 -11.99 9.67
N PRO A 113 -5.61 -10.91 9.16
CA PRO A 113 -5.97 -9.54 9.45
C PRO A 113 -7.26 -9.19 8.71
N VAL A 114 -7.61 -9.91 7.64
CA VAL A 114 -8.87 -9.73 6.92
C VAL A 114 -10.03 -10.11 7.82
N ALA A 115 -9.94 -11.28 8.46
CA ALA A 115 -10.97 -11.75 9.35
C ALA A 115 -11.15 -10.77 10.53
N VAL A 116 -10.04 -10.24 11.06
CA VAL A 116 -10.06 -9.19 12.08
C VAL A 116 -10.67 -7.90 11.54
N GLN A 117 -10.28 -7.44 10.35
CA GLN A 117 -10.80 -6.21 9.74
C GLN A 117 -12.32 -6.28 9.53
N SER A 118 -12.86 -7.45 9.15
CA SER A 118 -14.31 -7.64 9.00
C SER A 118 -15.07 -7.45 10.33
N ILE A 119 -14.49 -7.89 11.45
CA ILE A 119 -15.04 -7.75 12.81
C ILE A 119 -14.75 -6.34 13.35
N ALA A 120 -13.55 -5.79 13.07
CA ALA A 120 -13.07 -4.50 13.52
C ALA A 120 -13.80 -3.33 12.86
N LYS A 121 -14.26 -3.47 11.60
CA LYS A 121 -15.13 -2.49 10.95
C LYS A 121 -16.45 -2.30 11.69
N GLN A 122 -16.98 -3.36 12.30
CA GLN A 122 -18.17 -3.28 13.14
C GLN A 122 -17.85 -2.68 14.52
N ALA A 123 -16.63 -2.90 15.03
CA ALA A 123 -16.18 -2.44 16.35
C ALA A 123 -15.41 -1.08 16.36
N LYS A 124 -15.21 -0.44 15.20
CA LYS A 124 -14.48 0.84 15.01
C LYS A 124 -13.15 0.93 15.79
N LEU A 125 -12.28 -0.06 15.63
CA LEU A 125 -10.95 -0.07 16.25
C LEU A 125 -10.03 1.04 15.67
N ASP A 126 -9.11 1.56 16.50
CA ASP A 126 -8.10 2.56 16.11
C ASP A 126 -7.28 2.06 14.89
N SER A 127 -7.10 2.93 13.89
CA SER A 127 -6.38 2.63 12.64
C SER A 127 -4.96 2.14 12.90
N ASN A 128 -4.31 2.59 13.99
CA ASN A 128 -2.97 2.13 14.37
C ASN A 128 -2.94 0.64 14.73
N ILE A 129 -4.01 0.10 15.35
CA ILE A 129 -4.12 -1.32 15.67
C ILE A 129 -4.36 -2.12 14.39
N LEU A 130 -5.19 -1.60 13.48
CA LEU A 130 -5.45 -2.23 12.19
C LEU A 130 -4.19 -2.32 11.32
N HIS A 131 -3.38 -1.25 11.29
CA HIS A 131 -2.09 -1.25 10.60
C HIS A 131 -1.11 -2.20 11.30
N LEU A 132 -0.98 -2.18 12.62
CA LEU A 132 -0.09 -3.11 13.33
C LEU A 132 -0.45 -4.58 13.05
N VAL A 133 -1.73 -4.94 13.13
CA VAL A 133 -2.22 -6.31 12.88
C VAL A 133 -2.02 -6.73 11.43
N SER A 134 -2.24 -5.81 10.48
CA SER A 134 -2.02 -6.09 9.05
C SER A 134 -0.54 -6.32 8.73
N GLY A 135 0.37 -5.55 9.35
CA GLY A 135 1.81 -5.68 9.15
C GLY A 135 2.40 -6.91 9.86
N GLU A 136 1.86 -7.28 11.02
CA GLU A 136 2.20 -8.52 11.73
C GLU A 136 1.79 -9.75 10.90
N SER A 137 0.54 -9.80 10.44
CA SER A 137 0.01 -10.90 9.65
C SER A 137 0.85 -11.16 8.39
N LEU A 138 1.17 -10.11 7.63
CA LEU A 138 1.84 -10.19 6.35
C LEU A 138 3.13 -11.03 6.40
N ILE A 139 3.92 -10.89 7.47
CA ILE A 139 5.17 -11.64 7.68
C ILE A 139 4.92 -12.95 8.46
N ASN A 140 3.92 -12.99 9.34
CA ASN A 140 3.54 -14.17 10.11
C ASN A 140 3.04 -15.29 9.18
N ASP A 141 2.24 -14.94 8.18
CA ASP A 141 1.69 -15.85 7.18
C ASP A 141 2.78 -16.57 6.39
N ALA A 142 3.80 -15.83 5.95
CA ALA A 142 4.97 -16.42 5.29
C ALA A 142 5.76 -17.34 6.23
N SER A 143 5.99 -16.89 7.47
CA SER A 143 6.78 -17.65 8.45
C SER A 143 6.09 -18.95 8.87
N GLY A 144 4.78 -18.92 9.10
CA GLY A 144 4.01 -20.10 9.50
C GLY A 144 3.85 -21.13 8.37
N LEU A 145 3.66 -20.68 7.13
CA LEU A 145 3.63 -21.59 5.97
C LEU A 145 4.99 -22.30 5.77
N ILE A 146 6.10 -21.58 5.96
CA ILE A 146 7.43 -22.18 5.84
C ILE A 146 7.69 -23.16 7.00
N GLY A 147 7.35 -22.78 8.23
CA GLY A 147 7.42 -23.68 9.39
C GLY A 147 6.59 -24.97 9.17
N PHE A 148 5.40 -24.83 8.59
CA PHE A 148 4.55 -25.94 8.21
C PHE A 148 5.20 -26.84 7.13
N LYS A 149 5.73 -26.27 6.04
CA LYS A 149 6.41 -27.04 4.97
C LYS A 149 7.54 -27.91 5.55
N TYR A 150 8.36 -27.36 6.45
CA TYR A 150 9.44 -28.14 7.09
C TYR A 150 8.93 -29.17 8.10
N ALA A 151 7.87 -28.86 8.84
CA ALA A 151 7.28 -29.83 9.75
C ALA A 151 6.67 -31.02 9.00
N VAL A 152 5.99 -30.78 7.87
CA VAL A 152 5.51 -31.83 6.98
C VAL A 152 6.66 -32.62 6.36
N ALA A 153 7.72 -31.95 5.89
CA ALA A 153 8.91 -32.61 5.37
C ALA A 153 9.58 -33.50 6.44
N ALA A 154 9.59 -33.08 7.71
CA ALA A 154 10.09 -33.90 8.82
C ALA A 154 9.22 -35.14 9.07
N VAL A 155 7.89 -35.04 8.88
CA VAL A 155 6.98 -36.20 8.93
C VAL A 155 7.28 -37.17 7.79
N THR A 156 7.56 -36.68 6.58
CA THR A 156 7.75 -37.55 5.41
C THR A 156 9.12 -38.21 5.36
N THR A 157 10.17 -37.47 5.74
CA THR A 157 11.56 -37.93 5.67
C THR A 157 12.04 -38.60 6.96
N GLY A 158 11.34 -38.39 8.09
CA GLY A 158 11.73 -38.90 9.40
C GLY A 158 13.00 -38.28 10.00
N TYR A 159 13.62 -37.31 9.31
CA TYR A 159 14.83 -36.62 9.74
C TYR A 159 14.63 -35.11 9.70
N PHE A 160 14.98 -34.42 10.78
CA PHE A 160 14.91 -32.97 10.87
C PHE A 160 16.30 -32.35 11.05
N SER A 161 16.81 -31.71 9.99
CA SER A 161 18.03 -30.90 10.05
C SER A 161 17.69 -29.44 10.30
N ILE A 162 17.86 -28.97 11.53
CA ILE A 162 17.68 -27.56 11.92
C ILE A 162 18.58 -26.65 11.08
N VAL A 163 19.81 -27.07 10.80
CA VAL A 163 20.80 -26.25 10.09
C VAL A 163 20.40 -26.06 8.62
N ASN A 164 19.99 -27.13 7.95
CA ASN A 164 19.55 -27.05 6.55
C ASN A 164 18.24 -26.27 6.43
N ALA A 165 17.27 -26.54 7.30
CA ALA A 165 15.99 -25.81 7.32
C ALA A 165 16.18 -24.31 7.58
N THR A 166 17.10 -23.94 8.47
CA THR A 166 17.42 -22.52 8.73
C THR A 166 18.14 -21.88 7.55
N GLY A 167 19.07 -22.59 6.90
CA GLY A 167 19.77 -22.12 5.70
C GLY A 167 18.84 -21.89 4.52
N ASP A 168 18.00 -22.88 4.21
CA ASP A 168 17.01 -22.81 3.14
C ASP A 168 15.94 -21.75 3.43
N PHE A 169 15.53 -21.57 4.70
CA PHE A 169 14.66 -20.46 5.10
C PHE A 169 15.29 -19.10 4.80
N ILE A 170 16.54 -18.88 5.22
CA ILE A 170 17.24 -17.61 4.96
C ILE A 170 17.37 -17.38 3.46
N TYR A 171 17.74 -18.41 2.70
CA TYR A 171 17.86 -18.34 1.25
C TYR A 171 16.53 -17.97 0.58
N THR A 172 15.47 -18.75 0.82
CA THR A 172 14.15 -18.55 0.20
C THR A 172 13.52 -17.21 0.59
N ALA A 173 13.74 -16.74 1.82
CA ALA A 173 13.25 -15.44 2.29
C ALA A 173 14.03 -14.26 1.69
N VAL A 174 15.36 -14.30 1.70
CA VAL A 174 16.20 -13.20 1.18
C VAL A 174 16.07 -13.09 -0.33
N ILE A 175 16.15 -14.21 -1.06
CA ILE A 175 16.00 -14.22 -2.51
C ILE A 175 14.57 -13.83 -2.89
N GLY A 176 13.55 -14.30 -2.17
CA GLY A 176 12.16 -13.89 -2.39
C GLY A 176 11.98 -12.38 -2.25
N LEU A 177 12.52 -11.78 -1.18
CA LEU A 177 12.48 -10.33 -0.97
C LEU A 177 13.15 -9.56 -2.12
N VAL A 178 14.37 -9.96 -2.50
CA VAL A 178 15.13 -9.29 -3.56
C VAL A 178 14.45 -9.46 -4.91
N ALA A 179 14.01 -10.67 -5.26
CA ALA A 179 13.29 -10.96 -6.50
C ALA A 179 12.00 -10.16 -6.59
N GLY A 180 11.21 -10.08 -5.51
CA GLY A 180 9.97 -9.30 -5.47
C GLY A 180 10.18 -7.83 -5.83
N VAL A 181 11.18 -7.19 -5.23
CA VAL A 181 11.52 -5.78 -5.53
C VAL A 181 12.01 -5.62 -6.98
N LEU A 182 12.86 -6.53 -7.45
CA LEU A 182 13.42 -6.46 -8.82
C LEU A 182 12.34 -6.68 -9.88
N ILE A 183 11.50 -7.70 -9.73
CA ILE A 183 10.42 -8.01 -10.66
C ILE A 183 9.42 -6.85 -10.68
N MET A 184 9.05 -6.32 -9.51
CA MET A 184 8.12 -5.18 -9.45
C MET A 184 8.69 -3.94 -10.13
N LEU A 185 9.99 -3.67 -9.96
CA LEU A 185 10.65 -2.59 -10.70
C LEU A 185 10.54 -2.80 -12.21
N VAL A 186 10.74 -4.02 -12.70
CA VAL A 186 10.61 -4.34 -14.13
C VAL A 186 9.18 -4.14 -14.61
N ILE A 187 8.18 -4.58 -13.83
CA ILE A 187 6.76 -4.39 -14.11
C ILE A 187 6.43 -2.89 -14.23
N GLU A 188 6.86 -2.08 -13.27
CA GLU A 188 6.60 -0.64 -13.33
C GLU A 188 7.39 0.06 -14.45
N MET A 189 8.56 -0.45 -14.82
CA MET A 189 9.30 0.04 -15.98
C MET A 189 8.58 -0.26 -17.29
N ALA A 190 8.03 -1.47 -17.43
CA ALA A 190 7.22 -1.84 -18.58
C ALA A 190 5.98 -0.94 -18.66
N HIS A 191 5.31 -0.71 -17.53
CA HIS A 191 4.19 0.23 -17.45
C HIS A 191 4.57 1.64 -17.92
N ASP A 192 5.64 2.22 -17.37
CA ASP A 192 6.12 3.55 -17.78
C ASP A 192 6.44 3.59 -19.27
N PHE A 193 7.03 2.52 -19.82
CA PHE A 193 7.37 2.43 -21.23
C PHE A 193 6.13 2.42 -22.11
N LEU A 194 5.11 1.63 -21.78
CA LEU A 194 3.84 1.57 -22.51
C LEU A 194 3.09 2.90 -22.42
N HIS A 195 3.09 3.53 -21.25
CA HIS A 195 2.48 4.84 -21.05
C HIS A 195 3.14 5.91 -21.94
N ASN A 196 4.46 5.92 -22.04
CA ASN A 196 5.20 6.83 -22.93
C ASN A 196 4.97 6.56 -24.42
N GLN A 197 4.44 5.39 -24.80
CA GLN A 197 4.04 5.07 -26.17
C GLN A 197 2.60 5.49 -26.50
N GLY A 198 1.91 6.17 -25.58
CA GLY A 198 0.53 6.63 -25.77
C GLY A 198 -0.54 5.63 -25.33
N ILE A 199 -0.17 4.46 -24.78
CA ILE A 199 -1.14 3.50 -24.23
C ILE A 199 -1.58 4.01 -22.85
N THR A 200 -2.68 4.77 -22.83
CA THR A 200 -3.21 5.44 -21.63
C THR A 200 -4.59 4.94 -21.21
N ASP A 201 -5.00 3.77 -21.70
CA ASP A 201 -6.27 3.13 -21.34
C ASP A 201 -6.31 2.74 -19.85
N ILE A 202 -7.38 3.16 -19.17
CA ILE A 202 -7.66 2.89 -17.76
C ILE A 202 -7.86 1.38 -17.53
N ILE A 203 -8.52 0.69 -18.47
CA ILE A 203 -8.79 -0.76 -18.35
C ILE A 203 -7.46 -1.52 -18.40
N PHE A 204 -6.59 -1.16 -19.35
CA PHE A 204 -5.26 -1.71 -19.44
C PHE A 204 -4.46 -1.49 -18.15
N TYR A 205 -4.49 -0.28 -17.61
CA TYR A 205 -3.81 0.06 -16.35
C TYR A 205 -4.27 -0.82 -15.18
N VAL A 206 -5.59 -0.91 -15.00
CA VAL A 206 -6.19 -1.68 -13.90
C VAL A 206 -5.90 -3.17 -14.06
N ALA A 207 -6.04 -3.72 -15.27
CA ALA A 207 -5.72 -5.11 -15.57
C ALA A 207 -4.23 -5.42 -15.32
N PHE A 208 -3.34 -4.55 -15.78
CA PHE A 208 -1.90 -4.69 -15.58
C PHE A 208 -1.53 -4.70 -14.09
N LYS A 209 -2.12 -3.79 -13.30
CA LYS A 209 -1.94 -3.79 -11.84
C LYS A 209 -2.50 -5.04 -11.18
N LEU A 210 -3.67 -5.52 -11.59
CA LEU A 210 -4.26 -6.77 -11.09
C LEU A 210 -3.38 -7.99 -11.39
N MET A 211 -2.69 -8.01 -12.54
CA MET A 211 -1.82 -9.11 -12.92
C MET A 211 -0.48 -9.14 -12.16
N SER A 212 0.01 -7.99 -11.68
CA SER A 212 1.32 -7.87 -11.04
C SER A 212 1.62 -8.88 -9.91
N PRO A 213 0.73 -9.15 -8.93
CA PRO A 213 1.00 -10.15 -7.89
C PRO A 213 1.23 -11.55 -8.45
N PHE A 214 0.48 -11.97 -9.46
CA PHE A 214 0.59 -13.30 -10.06
C PHE A 214 1.93 -13.47 -10.80
N ILE A 215 2.35 -12.43 -11.53
CA ILE A 215 3.64 -12.41 -12.23
C ILE A 215 4.79 -12.50 -11.23
N VAL A 216 4.76 -11.70 -10.17
CA VAL A 216 5.80 -11.72 -9.13
C VAL A 216 5.85 -13.08 -8.45
N TYR A 217 4.71 -13.66 -8.10
CA TYR A 217 4.62 -14.96 -7.44
C TYR A 217 5.23 -16.07 -8.31
N LEU A 218 4.72 -16.23 -9.54
CA LEU A 218 5.12 -17.30 -10.47
C LEU A 218 6.60 -17.24 -10.79
N ILE A 219 7.11 -16.05 -11.17
CA ILE A 219 8.53 -15.92 -11.51
C ILE A 219 9.41 -16.23 -10.30
N THR A 220 9.01 -15.81 -9.10
CA THR A 220 9.81 -16.07 -7.89
C THR A 220 9.85 -17.55 -7.54
N GLU A 221 8.70 -18.24 -7.56
CA GLU A 221 8.62 -19.63 -7.14
C GLU A 221 9.17 -20.58 -8.21
N ASP A 222 8.81 -20.39 -9.49
CA ASP A 222 9.18 -21.30 -10.57
C ASP A 222 10.63 -21.10 -11.04
N VAL A 223 11.12 -19.85 -11.08
CA VAL A 223 12.45 -19.53 -11.64
C VAL A 223 13.52 -19.45 -10.56
N PHE A 224 13.20 -18.80 -9.43
CA PHE A 224 14.18 -18.59 -8.36
C PHE A 224 14.08 -19.62 -7.22
N HIS A 225 13.06 -20.49 -7.25
CA HIS A 225 12.76 -21.45 -6.17
C HIS A 225 12.76 -20.78 -4.79
N ALA A 226 12.28 -19.54 -4.75
CA ALA A 226 12.22 -18.71 -3.56
C ALA A 226 10.76 -18.48 -3.14
N SER A 227 10.55 -17.87 -1.97
CA SER A 227 9.21 -17.68 -1.44
C SER A 227 8.43 -16.63 -2.25
N GLY A 228 7.52 -17.08 -3.12
CA GLY A 228 6.61 -16.22 -3.88
C GLY A 228 5.76 -15.32 -2.99
N VAL A 229 5.34 -15.83 -1.83
CA VAL A 229 4.62 -15.08 -0.79
C VAL A 229 5.42 -13.84 -0.34
N ILE A 230 6.70 -14.02 0.02
CA ILE A 230 7.57 -12.90 0.48
C ILE A 230 7.85 -11.92 -0.67
N ALA A 231 8.02 -12.44 -1.89
CA ALA A 231 8.26 -11.59 -3.07
C ALA A 231 7.08 -10.66 -3.37
N VAL A 232 5.86 -11.19 -3.33
CA VAL A 232 4.65 -10.41 -3.60
C VAL A 232 4.42 -9.34 -2.54
N VAL A 233 4.70 -9.66 -1.28
CA VAL A 233 4.70 -8.68 -0.18
C VAL A 233 5.70 -7.57 -0.44
N ALA A 234 6.95 -7.92 -0.76
CA ALA A 234 8.01 -6.95 -1.04
C ALA A 234 7.66 -6.06 -2.26
N ALA A 235 7.05 -6.65 -3.29
CA ALA A 235 6.55 -5.94 -4.46
C ALA A 235 5.43 -4.96 -4.10
N GLY A 236 4.45 -5.37 -3.27
CA GLY A 236 3.36 -4.49 -2.81
C GLY A 236 3.88 -3.28 -2.03
N VAL A 237 4.78 -3.52 -1.06
CA VAL A 237 5.42 -2.44 -0.27
C VAL A 237 6.23 -1.49 -1.16
N PHE A 238 6.94 -2.03 -2.16
CA PHE A 238 7.69 -1.21 -3.12
C PHE A 238 6.74 -0.32 -3.95
N SER A 239 5.64 -0.88 -4.45
CA SER A 239 4.64 -0.18 -5.27
C SER A 239 4.02 1.03 -4.56
N HIS A 240 3.75 0.93 -3.25
CA HIS A 240 3.20 2.04 -2.47
C HIS A 240 4.09 3.29 -2.50
N THR A 241 5.41 3.11 -2.41
CA THR A 241 6.34 4.23 -2.30
C THR A 241 6.40 5.12 -3.55
N ARG A 242 5.97 4.60 -4.70
CA ARG A 242 5.98 5.32 -5.97
C ARG A 242 4.68 6.08 -6.23
N ASN A 243 3.54 5.55 -5.75
CA ASN A 243 2.23 6.17 -5.86
C ASN A 243 2.11 7.48 -5.05
N MET A 244 2.85 7.64 -3.94
CA MET A 244 2.80 8.87 -3.10
C MET A 244 3.51 10.09 -3.71
N GLN A 245 4.37 9.92 -4.71
CA GLN A 245 5.21 11.01 -5.24
C GLN A 245 4.61 11.71 -6.47
N ILE A 246 3.48 11.22 -6.97
CA ILE A 246 2.82 11.72 -8.16
C ILE A 246 1.38 12.00 -7.73
N ILE A 247 1.01 13.28 -7.59
CA ILE A 247 -0.41 13.63 -7.67
C ILE A 247 -0.82 13.19 -9.08
N ASP A 248 -1.53 12.06 -9.15
CA ASP A 248 -1.87 11.39 -10.39
C ASP A 248 -2.47 12.40 -11.36
N ASP A 249 -1.93 12.44 -12.58
CA ASP A 249 -2.44 13.23 -13.71
C ASP A 249 -3.92 12.92 -14.03
N ARG A 250 -4.46 11.84 -13.45
CA ARG A 250 -5.85 11.40 -13.55
C ARG A 250 -6.32 10.77 -12.22
N PRO A 251 -6.97 11.54 -11.32
CA PRO A 251 -7.55 11.00 -10.08
C PRO A 251 -8.57 9.87 -10.34
N GLU A 252 -9.14 9.82 -11.55
CA GLU A 252 -9.96 8.73 -12.08
C GLU A 252 -9.25 7.37 -12.02
N MET A 253 -8.00 7.29 -12.49
CA MET A 253 -7.26 6.02 -12.56
C MET A 253 -6.99 5.45 -11.16
N SER A 254 -6.61 6.30 -10.21
CA SER A 254 -6.39 5.87 -8.82
C SER A 254 -7.69 5.46 -8.15
N LEU A 255 -8.78 6.20 -8.38
CA LEU A 255 -10.08 5.88 -7.81
C LEU A 255 -10.60 4.54 -8.34
N VAL A 256 -10.62 4.34 -9.67
CA VAL A 256 -11.08 3.09 -10.29
C VAL A 256 -10.20 1.94 -9.83
N THR A 257 -8.87 2.10 -9.79
CA THR A 257 -7.96 1.06 -9.29
C THR A 257 -8.27 0.69 -7.84
N GLU A 258 -8.45 1.65 -6.94
CA GLU A 258 -8.77 1.36 -5.53
C GLU A 258 -10.14 0.70 -5.36
N ARG A 259 -11.14 1.12 -6.14
CA ARG A 259 -12.49 0.52 -6.12
C ARG A 259 -12.45 -0.92 -6.64
N THR A 260 -11.83 -1.15 -7.79
CA THR A 260 -11.67 -2.49 -8.37
C THR A 260 -10.90 -3.40 -7.42
N TRP A 261 -9.82 -2.91 -6.84
CA TRP A 261 -9.02 -3.66 -5.90
C TRP A 261 -9.80 -4.03 -4.63
N SER A 262 -10.59 -3.09 -4.10
CA SER A 262 -11.48 -3.36 -2.96
C SER A 262 -12.54 -4.43 -3.28
N LEU A 263 -13.09 -4.43 -4.49
CA LEU A 263 -14.02 -5.47 -4.96
C LEU A 263 -13.33 -6.82 -5.09
N VAL A 264 -12.13 -6.86 -5.67
CA VAL A 264 -11.34 -8.09 -5.81
C VAL A 264 -11.01 -8.69 -4.45
N VAL A 265 -10.50 -7.89 -3.51
CA VAL A 265 -10.23 -8.34 -2.13
C VAL A 265 -11.49 -8.85 -1.45
N TYR A 266 -12.63 -8.16 -1.58
CA TYR A 266 -13.90 -8.64 -1.03
C TYR A 266 -14.32 -10.00 -1.61
N LEU A 267 -14.22 -10.18 -2.93
CA LEU A 267 -14.57 -11.43 -3.61
C LEU A 267 -13.63 -12.57 -3.21
N LEU A 268 -12.32 -12.34 -3.22
CA LEU A 268 -11.32 -13.35 -2.87
C LEU A 268 -11.50 -13.85 -1.43
N ASN A 269 -11.60 -12.93 -0.47
CA ASN A 269 -11.85 -13.29 0.94
C ASN A 269 -13.14 -14.08 1.09
N GLY A 270 -14.18 -13.62 0.39
CA GLY A 270 -15.43 -14.33 0.30
C GLY A 270 -15.29 -15.76 -0.17
N ILE A 271 -14.67 -15.96 -1.34
CA ILE A 271 -14.49 -17.28 -1.94
C ILE A 271 -13.74 -18.19 -0.97
N VAL A 272 -12.70 -17.67 -0.31
CA VAL A 272 -11.96 -18.44 0.69
C VAL A 272 -12.84 -18.89 1.85
N PHE A 273 -13.70 -18.02 2.41
CA PHE A 273 -14.61 -18.42 3.50
C PHE A 273 -15.67 -19.42 3.05
N VAL A 274 -16.14 -19.33 1.80
CA VAL A 274 -17.09 -20.32 1.23
C VAL A 274 -16.41 -21.67 1.01
N ILE A 275 -15.21 -21.68 0.42
CA ILE A 275 -14.37 -22.88 0.33
C ILE A 275 -14.19 -23.48 1.72
N LEU A 276 -13.97 -22.63 2.72
CA LEU A 276 -13.82 -23.09 4.10
C LEU A 276 -15.05 -23.84 4.58
N GLY A 277 -16.24 -23.27 4.39
CA GLY A 277 -17.50 -23.93 4.69
C GLY A 277 -17.69 -25.25 3.95
N ILE A 278 -17.32 -25.30 2.66
CA ILE A 278 -17.49 -26.49 1.82
C ILE A 278 -16.63 -27.66 2.30
N GLU A 279 -15.43 -27.38 2.80
CA GLU A 279 -14.47 -28.39 3.22
C GLU A 279 -14.72 -28.92 4.66
N LEU A 280 -15.55 -28.24 5.47
CA LEU A 280 -15.84 -28.67 6.84
C LEU A 280 -16.42 -30.09 6.94
N PRO A 281 -17.40 -30.51 6.12
CA PRO A 281 -17.92 -31.87 6.16
C PRO A 281 -16.84 -32.92 5.83
N ILE A 282 -15.91 -32.62 4.94
CA ILE A 282 -14.82 -33.54 4.57
C ILE A 282 -13.85 -33.67 5.75
N ALA A 283 -13.45 -32.56 6.37
CA ALA A 283 -12.56 -32.54 7.52
C ALA A 283 -13.19 -33.17 8.79
N THR A 284 -14.52 -33.25 8.88
CA THR A 284 -15.23 -33.73 10.08
C THR A 284 -15.85 -35.11 9.92
N SER A 285 -16.26 -35.52 8.72
CA SER A 285 -17.05 -36.73 8.52
C SER A 285 -16.29 -38.04 8.76
N GLU A 286 -14.97 -38.09 8.51
CA GLU A 286 -14.18 -39.29 8.81
C GLU A 286 -13.89 -39.43 10.31
N SER A 287 -13.53 -38.33 10.97
CA SER A 287 -13.22 -38.30 12.41
C SER A 287 -14.45 -38.49 13.30
N LEU A 288 -15.64 -38.05 12.86
CA LEU A 288 -16.92 -38.23 13.58
C LEU A 288 -17.56 -39.61 13.36
N LYS A 289 -17.18 -40.33 12.29
CA LYS A 289 -17.73 -41.68 11.97
C LYS A 289 -16.87 -42.82 12.48
N SER A 290 -15.61 -42.57 12.85
CA SER A 290 -14.79 -43.60 13.47
C SER A 290 -15.28 -43.89 14.89
N ASP A 291 -15.74 -45.12 15.15
CA ASP A 291 -16.14 -45.64 16.48
C ASP A 291 -15.00 -45.62 17.54
N SER A 292 -13.82 -45.13 17.17
CA SER A 292 -12.62 -45.08 18.02
C SER A 292 -12.56 -43.86 18.95
N TYR A 293 -13.36 -42.81 18.72
CA TYR A 293 -13.27 -41.55 19.47
C TYR A 293 -14.60 -41.14 20.09
N ASN A 294 -14.57 -40.71 21.35
CA ASN A 294 -15.73 -40.11 21.99
C ASN A 294 -15.91 -38.68 21.45
N ASN A 295 -17.08 -38.31 20.93
CA ASN A 295 -17.32 -36.97 20.35
C ASN A 295 -16.94 -35.84 21.32
N LEU A 296 -17.06 -36.07 22.64
CA LEU A 296 -16.69 -35.11 23.67
C LEU A 296 -15.17 -34.86 23.75
N SER A 297 -14.32 -35.86 23.52
CA SER A 297 -12.85 -35.69 23.54
C SER A 297 -12.36 -34.92 22.33
N LEU A 298 -12.95 -35.13 21.16
CA LEU A 298 -12.62 -34.38 19.94
C LEU A 298 -12.88 -32.87 20.09
N PHE A 299 -14.03 -32.48 20.64
CA PHE A 299 -14.29 -31.07 20.97
C PHE A 299 -13.34 -30.54 22.06
N GLY A 300 -12.98 -31.37 23.04
CA GLY A 300 -11.97 -31.06 24.04
C GLY A 300 -10.60 -30.74 23.43
N TYR A 301 -10.17 -31.50 22.42
CA TYR A 301 -8.91 -31.26 21.70
C TYR A 301 -8.92 -29.92 20.95
N VAL A 302 -10.02 -29.58 20.27
CA VAL A 302 -10.17 -28.30 19.57
C VAL A 302 -10.06 -27.13 20.56
N ILE A 303 -10.81 -27.19 21.66
CA ILE A 303 -10.80 -26.14 22.69
C ILE A 303 -9.42 -26.05 23.34
N GLY A 304 -8.81 -27.19 23.69
CA GLY A 304 -7.48 -27.26 24.28
C GLY A 304 -6.41 -26.65 23.39
N ALA A 305 -6.39 -27.02 22.10
CA ALA A 305 -5.46 -26.45 21.12
C ALA A 305 -5.67 -24.93 20.96
N TRP A 306 -6.92 -24.47 20.87
CA TRP A 306 -7.22 -23.04 20.78
C TRP A 306 -6.76 -22.26 22.02
N VAL A 307 -7.02 -22.79 23.22
CA VAL A 307 -6.60 -22.17 24.49
C VAL A 307 -5.08 -22.12 24.60
N ILE A 308 -4.36 -23.20 24.25
CA ILE A 308 -2.89 -23.20 24.23
C ILE A 308 -2.35 -22.08 23.35
N LEU A 309 -2.83 -22.00 22.11
CA LEU A 309 -2.37 -21.00 21.15
C LEU A 309 -2.70 -19.58 21.63
N LEU A 310 -3.88 -19.37 22.23
CA LEU A 310 -4.27 -18.09 22.82
C LEU A 310 -3.34 -17.72 23.98
N LEU A 311 -3.08 -18.65 24.91
CA LEU A 311 -2.22 -18.41 26.06
C LEU A 311 -0.80 -18.06 25.65
N ILE A 312 -0.21 -18.79 24.70
CA ILE A 312 1.13 -18.48 24.18
C ILE A 312 1.18 -17.05 23.65
N ARG A 313 0.17 -16.65 22.87
CA ARG A 313 0.11 -15.30 22.32
C ARG A 313 -0.06 -14.22 23.39
N VAL A 314 -1.00 -14.41 24.33
CA VAL A 314 -1.23 -13.45 25.42
C VAL A 314 0.01 -13.34 26.30
N SER A 315 0.64 -14.46 26.66
CA SER A 315 1.90 -14.47 27.40
C SER A 315 3.02 -13.75 26.66
N TRP A 316 3.15 -13.96 25.35
CA TRP A 316 4.13 -13.25 24.53
C TRP A 316 3.93 -11.74 24.53
N ILE A 317 2.69 -11.29 24.33
CA ILE A 317 2.35 -9.85 24.35
C ILE A 317 2.68 -9.24 25.71
N LEU A 318 2.33 -9.92 26.81
CA LEU A 318 2.65 -9.46 28.17
C LEU A 318 4.15 -9.37 28.42
N VAL A 319 4.93 -10.38 27.99
CA VAL A 319 6.40 -10.37 28.10
C VAL A 319 6.98 -9.21 27.30
N TYR A 320 6.46 -8.99 26.08
CA TYR A 320 6.92 -7.92 25.21
C TYR A 320 6.60 -6.52 25.77
N GLU A 321 5.37 -6.28 26.22
CA GLU A 321 4.95 -5.03 26.87
C GLU A 321 5.77 -4.76 28.14
N THR A 322 6.01 -5.81 28.95
CA THR A 322 6.83 -5.69 30.17
C THR A 322 8.27 -5.31 29.82
N PHE A 323 8.87 -5.96 28.82
CA PHE A 323 10.23 -5.64 28.37
C PHE A 323 10.34 -4.20 27.84
N GLN A 324 9.34 -3.74 27.10
CA GLN A 324 9.26 -2.37 26.60
C GLN A 324 9.08 -1.35 27.73
N TYR A 325 8.24 -1.65 28.73
CA TYR A 325 8.06 -0.82 29.93
C TYR A 325 9.38 -0.66 30.69
N LEU A 326 10.11 -1.75 30.92
CA LEU A 326 11.41 -1.69 31.61
C LEU A 326 12.45 -0.87 30.84
N ARG A 327 12.45 -0.95 29.50
CA ARG A 327 13.47 -0.31 28.66
C ARG A 327 13.19 1.15 28.33
N HIS A 328 11.93 1.52 28.10
CA HIS A 328 11.56 2.85 27.59
C HIS A 328 10.56 3.62 28.48
N ARG A 329 10.04 3.01 29.56
CA ARG A 329 9.07 3.61 30.52
C ARG A 329 7.90 4.34 29.86
N ARG A 330 7.44 3.87 28.69
CA ARG A 330 6.49 4.64 27.86
C ARG A 330 5.04 4.18 27.89
N ASP A 331 4.74 2.94 28.27
CA ASP A 331 3.36 2.41 28.27
C ASP A 331 3.08 1.53 29.49
N ASN A 332 1.87 1.63 30.07
CA ASN A 332 1.43 0.77 31.16
C ASN A 332 1.02 -0.60 30.61
N VAL A 333 1.54 -1.68 31.18
CA VAL A 333 1.15 -3.06 30.85
C VAL A 333 -0.31 -3.26 31.25
N SER A 334 -1.17 -3.58 30.29
CA SER A 334 -2.58 -3.85 30.56
C SER A 334 -2.93 -5.27 30.14
N ILE A 335 -3.23 -6.11 31.14
CA ILE A 335 -3.63 -7.51 30.90
C ILE A 335 -4.89 -7.57 30.03
N ARG A 336 -5.76 -6.55 30.12
CA ARG A 336 -6.96 -6.44 29.28
C ARG A 336 -6.62 -6.16 27.83
N SER A 337 -5.65 -5.28 27.53
CA SER A 337 -5.23 -5.04 26.15
C SER A 337 -4.54 -6.25 25.55
N ALA A 338 -3.64 -6.89 26.31
CA ALA A 338 -2.95 -8.10 25.86
C ALA A 338 -3.92 -9.24 25.56
N PHE A 339 -4.96 -9.42 26.38
CA PHE A 339 -6.00 -10.41 26.12
C PHE A 339 -6.84 -10.06 24.89
N LEU A 340 -7.24 -8.80 24.72
CA LEU A 340 -7.98 -8.33 23.55
C LEU A 340 -7.20 -8.49 22.24
N VAL A 341 -5.91 -8.16 22.25
CA VAL A 341 -5.01 -8.33 21.10
C VAL A 341 -4.73 -9.82 20.84
N GLY A 342 -4.63 -10.64 21.88
CA GLY A 342 -4.53 -12.09 21.72
C GLY A 342 -5.79 -12.69 21.07
N LEU A 343 -6.96 -12.18 21.46
CA LEU A 343 -8.27 -12.61 20.97
C LEU A 343 -8.57 -12.13 19.55
N SER A 344 -8.03 -10.97 19.16
CA SER A 344 -8.09 -10.49 17.78
C SER A 344 -7.21 -11.31 16.85
N GLY A 345 -6.42 -12.27 17.34
CA GLY A 345 -5.70 -13.24 16.53
C GLY A 345 -6.57 -14.29 15.84
N VAL A 346 -7.42 -13.87 14.92
CA VAL A 346 -8.31 -14.76 14.16
C VAL A 346 -7.48 -15.56 13.15
N ARG A 347 -7.80 -16.84 12.94
CA ARG A 347 -7.14 -17.69 11.94
C ARG A 347 -7.99 -17.66 10.68
N GLY A 348 -7.37 -17.73 9.50
CA GLY A 348 -8.11 -17.56 8.26
C GLY A 348 -7.52 -18.27 7.06
N ALA A 349 -7.63 -17.64 5.89
CA ALA A 349 -7.48 -18.25 4.57
C ALA A 349 -6.27 -19.18 4.40
N ILE A 350 -5.10 -18.70 4.82
CA ILE A 350 -3.80 -19.34 4.62
C ILE A 350 -3.68 -20.60 5.48
N THR A 351 -4.23 -20.54 6.70
CA THR A 351 -4.22 -21.68 7.64
C THR A 351 -5.00 -22.85 7.07
N MET A 352 -6.13 -22.58 6.40
CA MET A 352 -6.88 -23.62 5.70
C MET A 352 -6.07 -24.23 4.55
N ALA A 353 -5.49 -23.41 3.68
CA ALA A 353 -4.85 -23.90 2.47
C ALA A 353 -3.68 -24.83 2.73
N GLY A 354 -2.84 -24.52 3.72
CA GLY A 354 -1.77 -25.44 4.08
C GLY A 354 -2.29 -26.67 4.82
N VAL A 355 -3.37 -26.59 5.60
CA VAL A 355 -3.98 -27.76 6.26
C VAL A 355 -4.48 -28.75 5.19
N LEU A 356 -5.05 -28.23 4.09
CA LEU A 356 -5.46 -29.03 2.94
C LEU A 356 -4.28 -29.54 2.10
N SER A 357 -3.13 -28.88 2.16
CA SER A 357 -1.88 -29.29 1.48
C SER A 357 -1.25 -30.54 2.05
N VAL A 358 -1.69 -30.98 3.24
CA VAL A 358 -1.14 -32.17 3.88
C VAL A 358 -1.32 -33.37 2.94
N PRO A 359 -0.22 -34.00 2.51
CA PRO A 359 -0.28 -35.06 1.51
C PRO A 359 -1.09 -36.24 2.06
N LEU A 360 -1.76 -36.97 1.15
CA LEU A 360 -2.49 -38.18 1.52
C LEU A 360 -1.54 -39.31 1.93
N LEU A 361 -0.39 -39.38 1.27
CA LEU A 361 0.61 -40.43 1.41
C LEU A 361 1.98 -39.83 1.74
N ILE A 362 2.74 -40.51 2.59
CA ILE A 362 4.16 -40.24 2.82
C ILE A 362 4.99 -40.84 1.67
N GLU A 363 6.24 -40.40 1.48
CA GLU A 363 7.19 -40.90 0.45
C GLU A 363 7.30 -42.44 0.41
N ASN A 364 7.07 -43.12 1.55
CA ASN A 364 7.09 -44.58 1.65
C ASN A 364 5.78 -45.26 1.20
N GLY A 365 4.80 -44.51 0.67
CA GLY A 365 3.50 -45.02 0.21
C GLY A 365 2.49 -45.33 1.33
N ALA A 366 2.83 -45.03 2.59
CA ALA A 366 1.93 -45.18 3.74
C ALA A 366 1.05 -43.93 3.93
N ASP A 367 -0.14 -44.10 4.52
CA ASP A 367 -1.05 -42.99 4.83
C ASP A 367 -0.41 -41.97 5.77
N PHE A 368 -0.70 -40.68 5.54
CA PHE A 368 -0.21 -39.62 6.43
C PHE A 368 -0.80 -39.78 7.84
N PRO A 369 0.05 -39.80 8.89
CA PRO A 369 -0.38 -40.14 10.23
C PRO A 369 -1.33 -39.09 10.81
N ALA A 370 -2.44 -39.54 11.37
CA ALA A 370 -3.45 -38.72 12.04
C ALA A 370 -3.95 -37.51 11.21
N ARG A 371 -3.96 -37.63 9.87
CA ARG A 371 -4.37 -36.56 8.95
C ARG A 371 -5.79 -36.06 9.24
N SER A 372 -6.76 -36.96 9.35
CA SER A 372 -8.16 -36.62 9.62
C SER A 372 -8.35 -35.86 10.94
N LEU A 373 -7.62 -36.27 11.98
CA LEU A 373 -7.62 -35.61 13.29
C LEU A 373 -6.96 -34.23 13.24
N MET A 374 -5.85 -34.09 12.50
CA MET A 374 -5.19 -32.80 12.26
C MET A 374 -6.11 -31.82 11.52
N LEU A 375 -6.78 -32.27 10.44
CA LEU A 375 -7.75 -31.48 9.67
C LEU A 375 -8.92 -31.03 10.57
N PHE A 376 -9.46 -31.94 11.38
CA PHE A 376 -10.55 -31.66 12.31
C PHE A 376 -10.17 -30.60 13.34
N ILE A 377 -9.01 -30.75 14.00
CA ILE A 377 -8.54 -29.80 15.01
C ILE A 377 -8.29 -28.44 14.36
N ALA A 378 -7.64 -28.39 13.20
CA ALA A 378 -7.37 -27.15 12.51
C ALA A 378 -8.67 -26.41 12.12
N ALA A 379 -9.60 -27.10 11.46
CA ALA A 379 -10.89 -26.53 11.08
C ALA A 379 -11.70 -26.04 12.31
N GLY A 380 -11.73 -26.86 13.38
CA GLY A 380 -12.38 -26.51 14.63
C GLY A 380 -11.76 -25.28 15.29
N VAL A 381 -10.43 -25.18 15.35
CA VAL A 381 -9.73 -24.02 15.93
C VAL A 381 -9.98 -22.75 15.11
N ILE A 382 -10.01 -22.84 13.78
CA ILE A 382 -10.32 -21.70 12.90
C ILE A 382 -11.73 -21.16 13.19
N ILE A 383 -12.75 -22.03 13.15
CA ILE A 383 -14.15 -21.65 13.42
C ILE A 383 -14.29 -21.11 14.84
N LEU A 384 -13.73 -21.81 15.83
CA LEU A 384 -13.82 -21.40 17.23
C LEU A 384 -13.19 -20.01 17.41
N SER A 385 -12.03 -19.76 16.78
CA SER A 385 -11.39 -18.44 16.83
C SER A 385 -12.24 -17.34 16.21
N LEU A 386 -12.90 -17.60 15.07
CA LEU A 386 -13.80 -16.67 14.40
C LEU A 386 -15.03 -16.34 15.24
N ILE A 387 -15.70 -17.37 15.77
CA ILE A 387 -16.90 -17.22 16.61
C ILE A 387 -16.54 -16.44 17.87
N VAL A 388 -15.49 -16.85 18.58
CA VAL A 388 -15.08 -16.21 19.83
C VAL A 388 -14.69 -14.75 19.59
N ALA A 389 -13.90 -14.46 18.55
CA ALA A 389 -13.53 -13.09 18.21
C ALA A 389 -14.76 -12.24 17.84
N SER A 390 -15.69 -12.78 17.04
CA SER A 390 -16.92 -12.07 16.64
C SER A 390 -17.84 -11.73 17.82
N LEU A 391 -17.87 -12.55 18.85
CA LEU A 391 -18.74 -12.35 20.01
C LEU A 391 -18.06 -11.47 21.07
N LEU A 392 -16.80 -11.77 21.40
CA LEU A 392 -16.12 -11.13 22.52
C LEU A 392 -15.58 -9.74 22.15
N ILE A 393 -15.05 -9.52 20.94
CA ILE A 393 -14.48 -8.21 20.58
C ILE A 393 -15.54 -7.09 20.73
N PRO A 394 -16.75 -7.19 20.15
CA PRO A 394 -17.77 -6.16 20.30
C PRO A 394 -18.26 -5.95 21.73
N ILE A 395 -18.29 -7.00 22.56
CA ILE A 395 -18.73 -6.92 23.97
C ILE A 395 -17.72 -6.11 24.80
N PHE A 396 -16.43 -6.30 24.56
CA PHE A 396 -15.38 -5.61 25.30
C PHE A 396 -15.12 -4.18 24.80
N THR A 397 -15.48 -3.84 23.56
CA THR A 397 -15.24 -2.52 22.98
C THR A 397 -16.38 -1.52 23.19
N LYS A 398 -17.34 -1.72 24.13
CA LYS A 398 -18.51 -0.86 24.44
C LYS A 398 -18.39 0.59 23.91
N VAL A 399 -18.76 0.76 22.64
CA VAL A 399 -18.89 2.07 22.00
C VAL A 399 -20.06 1.93 21.03
N ASN A 400 -21.25 2.27 21.54
CA ASN A 400 -22.37 2.63 20.72
C ASN A 400 -22.12 4.06 20.22
N PHE A 401 -21.79 4.21 18.95
CA PHE A 401 -22.11 5.44 18.21
C PHE A 401 -23.19 5.09 17.19
N PRO A 402 -24.27 5.89 17.10
CA PRO A 402 -25.35 5.63 16.17
C PRO A 402 -24.83 5.62 14.74
N PHE A 403 -25.47 4.77 13.93
CA PHE A 403 -25.35 4.80 12.49
C PHE A 403 -25.83 6.16 11.98
N GLU A 404 -24.91 6.99 11.50
CA GLU A 404 -25.24 7.92 10.43
C GLU A 404 -25.15 7.13 9.13
N ASN A 405 -26.32 6.80 8.58
CA ASN A 405 -26.45 6.51 7.17
C ASN A 405 -26.03 7.77 6.40
N ARG A 406 -24.83 7.77 5.83
CA ARG A 406 -24.60 8.40 4.53
C ARG A 406 -24.83 7.35 3.45
N GLY A 407 -26.08 6.91 3.37
CA GLY A 407 -26.72 6.81 2.07
C GLY A 407 -27.17 8.22 1.75
N SER A 408 -26.35 8.97 1.02
CA SER A 408 -26.98 9.75 -0.04
C SER A 408 -27.23 8.70 -1.11
N ASP A 409 -28.48 8.26 -1.19
CA ASP A 409 -29.08 8.09 -2.50
C ASP A 409 -28.64 9.32 -3.29
N ILE A 410 -27.81 9.09 -4.30
CA ILE A 410 -27.89 9.96 -5.45
C ILE A 410 -29.23 9.51 -6.01
N ASP A 411 -30.27 10.31 -5.74
CA ASP A 411 -31.42 10.34 -6.63
C ASP A 411 -30.79 10.58 -8.01
N GLU A 412 -30.63 9.48 -8.75
CA GLU A 412 -30.67 9.49 -10.19
C GLU A 412 -32.06 10.01 -10.50
N ASP A 413 -32.20 11.34 -10.52
CA ASP A 413 -33.20 11.93 -11.39
C ASP A 413 -32.81 11.45 -12.79
N GLU A 414 -33.55 10.43 -13.24
CA GLU A 414 -33.78 10.10 -14.64
C GLU A 414 -34.24 11.39 -15.35
N GLU A 415 -33.31 12.26 -15.70
CA GLU A 415 -33.47 13.16 -16.83
C GLU A 415 -32.72 12.50 -17.98
N ASP A 416 -33.51 11.74 -18.76
CA ASP A 416 -33.30 11.33 -20.14
C ASP A 416 -31.85 11.42 -20.65
N GLU A 417 -31.21 10.26 -20.79
CA GLU A 417 -30.13 10.06 -21.77
C GLU A 417 -30.70 10.33 -23.17
N GLU A 418 -30.78 11.61 -23.56
CA GLU A 418 -30.73 11.95 -24.97
C GLU A 418 -29.34 11.55 -25.47
N GLU A 419 -29.30 10.61 -26.41
CA GLU A 419 -28.17 10.43 -27.32
C GLU A 419 -27.85 11.79 -27.93
N ILE A 420 -26.89 12.51 -27.35
CA ILE A 420 -26.35 13.71 -27.97
C ILE A 420 -25.42 13.21 -29.06
N ASP A 421 -25.95 13.23 -30.28
CA ASP A 421 -25.20 13.23 -31.52
C ASP A 421 -23.91 14.05 -31.34
N GLU A 422 -22.80 13.54 -31.85
CA GLU A 422 -21.56 14.29 -32.02
C GLU A 422 -21.79 15.42 -33.04
N GLU A 423 -22.61 16.41 -32.70
CA GLU A 423 -22.63 17.69 -33.40
C GLU A 423 -21.36 18.42 -32.97
N GLU A 424 -20.38 18.44 -33.86
CA GLU A 424 -19.32 19.44 -33.89
C GLU A 424 -19.98 20.83 -33.90
N ASP A 425 -20.27 21.38 -32.71
CA ASP A 425 -20.79 22.73 -32.59
C ASP A 425 -19.66 23.71 -32.94
N ASP A 426 -19.65 24.09 -34.22
CA ASP A 426 -18.80 25.06 -34.91
C ASP A 426 -18.99 26.50 -34.37
N GLN A 427 -19.18 26.68 -33.07
CA GLN A 427 -19.15 28.00 -32.44
C GLN A 427 -17.71 28.39 -32.10
N ALA A 428 -17.14 29.22 -32.96
CA ALA A 428 -15.76 29.70 -32.96
C ALA A 428 -15.30 30.51 -31.72
N ASN A 429 -15.98 30.42 -30.56
CA ASN A 429 -15.70 31.24 -29.38
C ASN A 429 -15.69 30.49 -28.03
N TYR A 430 -15.94 29.18 -28.00
CA TYR A 430 -15.82 28.40 -26.77
C TYR A 430 -14.36 28.00 -26.48
N MET A 431 -13.95 28.11 -25.22
CA MET A 431 -12.66 27.62 -24.75
C MET A 431 -12.62 26.09 -24.82
N THR A 432 -11.50 25.55 -25.27
CA THR A 432 -11.27 24.10 -25.25
C THR A 432 -11.21 23.56 -23.81
N GLU A 433 -11.46 22.27 -23.62
CA GLU A 433 -11.38 21.62 -22.31
C GLU A 433 -10.04 21.87 -21.60
N GLU A 434 -8.93 21.82 -22.34
CA GLU A 434 -7.59 22.08 -21.80
C GLU A 434 -7.38 23.54 -21.37
N GLN A 435 -7.90 24.51 -22.15
CA GLN A 435 -7.86 25.93 -21.80
C GLN A 435 -8.70 26.21 -20.55
N ALA A 436 -9.87 25.58 -20.44
CA ALA A 436 -10.71 25.68 -19.24
C ALA A 436 -10.00 25.06 -18.03
N LYS A 437 -9.39 23.87 -18.16
CA LYS A 437 -8.58 23.24 -17.11
C LYS A 437 -7.43 24.15 -16.66
N TYR A 438 -6.72 24.77 -17.60
CA TYR A 438 -5.63 25.70 -17.31
C TYR A 438 -6.13 26.90 -16.48
N PHE A 439 -7.24 27.52 -16.87
CA PHE A 439 -7.86 28.61 -16.13
C PHE A 439 -8.26 28.20 -14.71
N LEU A 440 -8.87 27.02 -14.55
CA LEU A 440 -9.24 26.50 -13.23
C LEU A 440 -8.01 26.25 -12.34
N MET A 441 -6.90 25.79 -12.91
CA MET A 441 -5.64 25.61 -12.16
C MET A 441 -5.03 26.96 -11.76
N GLN A 442 -5.12 27.99 -12.61
CA GLN A 442 -4.70 29.35 -12.23
C GLN A 442 -5.52 29.90 -11.06
N LEU A 443 -6.84 29.71 -11.11
CA LEU A 443 -7.75 30.13 -10.05
C LEU A 443 -7.42 29.42 -8.73
N ALA A 444 -7.17 28.10 -8.77
CA ALA A 444 -6.72 27.35 -7.61
C ALA A 444 -5.41 27.91 -7.01
N VAL A 445 -4.41 28.21 -7.84
CA VAL A 445 -3.14 28.81 -7.39
C VAL A 445 -3.35 30.16 -6.75
N GLN A 446 -4.21 31.01 -7.33
CA GLN A 446 -4.54 32.31 -6.77
C GLN A 446 -5.19 32.17 -5.39
N THR A 447 -6.19 31.30 -5.25
CA THR A 447 -6.86 31.06 -3.97
C THR A 447 -5.90 30.52 -2.90
N ILE A 448 -4.95 29.64 -3.28
CA ILE A 448 -3.93 29.14 -2.35
C ILE A 448 -2.99 30.26 -1.92
N GLU A 449 -2.57 31.16 -2.83
CA GLU A 449 -1.74 32.32 -2.47
C GLU A 449 -2.48 33.29 -1.52
N GLU A 450 -3.78 33.52 -1.73
CA GLU A 450 -4.62 34.36 -0.86
C GLU A 450 -4.74 33.78 0.58
N HIS A 451 -4.85 32.46 0.69
CA HIS A 451 -4.95 31.74 1.96
C HIS A 451 -3.60 31.34 2.55
N ARG A 452 -2.49 31.69 1.89
CA ARG A 452 -1.14 31.42 2.40
C ARG A 452 -0.86 32.29 3.62
N ARG A 453 -0.35 31.65 4.68
CA ARG A 453 0.07 32.21 5.96
C ARG A 453 1.40 31.60 6.36
N ASP A 454 2.11 32.22 7.29
CA ASP A 454 3.43 31.72 7.73
C ASP A 454 3.38 30.30 8.31
N TYR A 455 2.24 29.89 8.89
CA TYR A 455 2.08 28.56 9.48
C TYR A 455 1.79 27.44 8.47
N ASN A 456 1.18 27.74 7.31
CA ASN A 456 0.81 26.74 6.28
C ASN A 456 1.66 26.90 4.99
N GLN A 457 2.71 27.71 5.03
CA GLN A 457 3.51 28.11 3.87
C GLN A 457 4.12 26.93 3.10
N GLN A 458 4.52 25.87 3.81
CA GLN A 458 5.05 24.65 3.20
C GLN A 458 3.99 23.93 2.35
N ALA A 459 2.81 23.68 2.94
CA ALA A 459 1.69 23.04 2.24
C ALA A 459 1.22 23.88 1.04
N ALA A 460 1.19 25.21 1.19
CA ALA A 460 0.84 26.12 0.11
C ALA A 460 1.80 26.02 -1.08
N TYR A 461 3.12 26.10 -0.84
CA TYR A 461 4.09 25.99 -1.95
C TYR A 461 4.12 24.61 -2.59
N ASP A 462 3.92 23.53 -1.82
CA ASP A 462 3.78 22.19 -2.38
C ASP A 462 2.58 22.11 -3.34
N LEU A 463 1.41 22.59 -2.92
CA LEU A 463 0.22 22.61 -3.77
C LEU A 463 0.40 23.51 -5.01
N ILE A 464 0.92 24.73 -4.84
CA ILE A 464 1.17 25.65 -5.96
C ILE A 464 2.13 25.02 -6.97
N LEU A 465 3.22 24.39 -6.50
CA LEU A 465 4.18 23.73 -7.38
C LEU A 465 3.53 22.58 -8.16
N ASN A 466 2.65 21.81 -7.52
CA ASN A 466 1.91 20.74 -8.18
C ASN A 466 0.96 21.27 -9.26
N TYR A 467 0.17 22.30 -8.96
CA TYR A 467 -0.69 22.96 -9.95
C TYR A 467 0.13 23.56 -11.11
N GLN A 468 1.30 24.12 -10.84
CA GLN A 468 2.20 24.62 -11.88
C GLN A 468 2.74 23.52 -12.80
N ILE A 469 3.05 22.34 -12.27
CA ILE A 469 3.45 21.17 -13.07
C ILE A 469 2.30 20.73 -13.98
N LEU A 470 1.07 20.65 -13.45
CA LEU A 470 -0.12 20.29 -14.22
C LEU A 470 -0.41 21.31 -15.33
N MET A 471 -0.41 22.61 -15.00
CA MET A 471 -0.56 23.70 -15.97
C MET A 471 0.47 23.62 -17.09
N ARG A 472 1.73 23.32 -16.74
CA ARG A 472 2.80 23.16 -17.72
C ARG A 472 2.59 21.96 -18.62
N ARG A 473 2.10 20.82 -18.10
CA ARG A 473 1.79 19.65 -18.92
C ARG A 473 0.72 19.97 -19.95
N LEU A 474 -0.35 20.66 -19.54
CA LEU A 474 -1.42 21.13 -20.43
C LEU A 474 -0.91 22.11 -21.50
N GLN A 475 0.07 22.96 -21.16
CA GLN A 475 0.67 23.86 -22.14
C GLN A 475 1.55 23.12 -23.16
N LEU A 476 2.27 22.08 -22.73
CA LEU A 476 3.17 21.32 -23.59
C LEU A 476 2.42 20.33 -24.50
N SER A 477 1.27 19.79 -24.07
CA SER A 477 0.46 18.88 -24.90
C SER A 477 -0.11 19.54 -26.16
N ASN A 478 -0.23 20.87 -26.14
CA ASN A 478 -0.93 21.65 -27.16
C ASN A 478 0.01 22.45 -28.09
N GLN A 479 1.33 22.25 -27.99
CA GLN A 479 2.34 22.93 -28.80
C GLN A 479 2.89 22.04 -29.91
N THR A 480 3.20 22.62 -31.07
CA THR A 480 3.96 21.95 -32.14
C THR A 480 5.39 21.67 -31.69
N ASP A 481 6.02 20.60 -32.21
CA ASP A 481 7.39 20.20 -31.84
C ASP A 481 8.42 21.34 -31.93
N GLU A 482 8.27 22.24 -32.90
CA GLU A 482 9.15 23.39 -33.09
C GLU A 482 8.94 24.47 -32.01
N ALA A 483 7.68 24.75 -31.65
CA ALA A 483 7.34 25.68 -30.58
C ALA A 483 7.79 25.15 -29.20
N LEU A 484 7.56 23.86 -28.95
CA LEU A 484 8.00 23.14 -27.75
C LEU A 484 9.53 23.25 -27.57
N THR A 485 10.30 23.02 -28.63
CA THR A 485 11.77 23.10 -28.60
C THR A 485 12.25 24.52 -28.27
N ARG A 486 11.57 25.56 -28.77
CA ARG A 486 11.89 26.96 -28.47
C ARG A 486 11.60 27.30 -27.01
N THR A 487 10.43 26.91 -26.50
CA THR A 487 10.05 27.13 -25.10
C THR A 487 11.00 26.42 -24.13
N LEU A 488 11.40 25.19 -24.44
CA LEU A 488 12.36 24.44 -23.61
C LEU A 488 13.76 25.07 -23.62
N LYS A 489 14.22 25.62 -24.76
CA LYS A 489 15.51 26.34 -24.83
C LYS A 489 15.51 27.59 -23.96
N GLN A 490 14.46 28.40 -24.04
CA GLN A 490 14.31 29.60 -23.20
C GLN A 490 14.31 29.25 -21.71
N GLU A 491 13.65 28.16 -21.34
CA GLU A 491 13.66 27.70 -19.96
C GLU A 491 15.04 27.21 -19.49
N LEU A 492 15.81 26.56 -20.37
CA LEU A 492 17.19 26.21 -20.02
C LEU A 492 18.04 27.44 -19.72
N GLU A 493 17.89 28.50 -20.49
CA GLU A 493 18.59 29.77 -20.25
C GLU A 493 18.20 30.36 -18.89
N LEU A 494 16.91 30.31 -18.53
CA LEU A 494 16.45 30.74 -17.21
C LEU A 494 17.05 29.89 -16.08
N ARG A 495 17.11 28.57 -16.28
CA ARG A 495 17.71 27.64 -15.31
C ARG A 495 19.21 27.83 -15.18
N SER A 496 19.93 28.12 -16.26
CA SER A 496 21.38 28.36 -16.20
C SER A 496 21.70 29.60 -15.38
N VAL A 497 20.90 30.67 -15.49
CA VAL A 497 21.02 31.87 -14.63
C VAL A 497 20.85 31.51 -13.15
N ALA A 498 19.88 30.65 -12.84
CA ALA A 498 19.66 30.18 -11.47
C ALA A 498 20.83 29.31 -10.96
N TYR A 499 21.32 28.36 -11.75
CA TYR A 499 22.43 27.48 -11.38
C TYR A 499 23.74 28.25 -11.19
N GLU A 500 24.02 29.24 -12.03
CA GLU A 500 25.18 30.10 -11.84
C GLU A 500 25.11 30.86 -10.51
N ALA A 501 23.93 31.34 -10.14
CA ALA A 501 23.71 31.98 -8.85
C ALA A 501 23.89 31.00 -7.67
N GLU A 502 23.43 29.74 -7.81
CA GLU A 502 23.67 28.69 -6.80
C GLU A 502 25.15 28.38 -6.65
N ARG A 503 25.90 28.23 -7.76
CA ARG A 503 27.35 28.00 -7.76
C ARG A 503 28.08 29.12 -7.04
N ASN A 504 27.74 30.36 -7.36
CA ASN A 504 28.32 31.54 -6.71
C ASN A 504 28.02 31.58 -5.21
N ALA A 505 26.82 31.15 -4.78
CA ALA A 505 26.48 31.04 -3.37
C ALA A 505 27.28 29.93 -2.66
N LEU A 506 27.44 28.76 -3.29
CA LEU A 506 28.27 27.66 -2.77
C LEU A 506 29.72 28.08 -2.58
N HIS A 507 30.29 28.78 -3.56
CA HIS A 507 31.64 29.34 -3.45
C HIS A 507 31.79 30.27 -2.25
N ARG A 508 30.86 31.21 -2.07
CA ARG A 508 30.88 32.13 -0.90
C ARG A 508 30.74 31.40 0.43
N LEU A 509 29.96 30.32 0.48
CA LEU A 509 29.82 29.51 1.69
C LEU A 509 31.12 28.77 2.04
N LEU A 510 31.84 28.29 1.02
CA LEU A 510 33.13 27.64 1.18
C LEU A 510 34.19 28.64 1.65
N GLU A 511 34.28 29.81 1.03
CA GLU A 511 35.22 30.88 1.42
C GLU A 511 35.01 31.34 2.86
N LYS A 512 33.76 31.39 3.32
CA LYS A 512 33.40 31.76 4.70
C LYS A 512 33.64 30.62 5.72
N GLY A 513 34.06 29.44 5.28
CA GLY A 513 34.25 28.27 6.14
C GLY A 513 32.96 27.70 6.76
N ILE A 514 31.79 28.03 6.20
CA ILE A 514 30.48 27.57 6.71
C ILE A 514 30.22 26.12 6.29
N ILE A 515 30.75 25.71 5.13
CA ILE A 515 30.59 24.37 4.54
C ILE A 515 31.95 23.71 4.34
N THR A 516 31.99 22.38 4.33
CA THR A 516 33.24 21.64 4.08
C THR A 516 33.52 21.51 2.59
N ALA A 517 34.78 21.21 2.23
CA ALA A 517 35.15 20.92 0.84
C ALA A 517 34.36 19.74 0.25
N ASN A 518 34.01 18.75 1.08
CA ASN A 518 33.16 17.63 0.67
C ASN A 518 31.72 18.09 0.38
N ASP A 519 31.12 18.93 1.23
CA ASP A 519 29.77 19.47 1.02
C ASP A 519 29.69 20.31 -0.27
N TYR A 520 30.71 21.14 -0.50
CA TYR A 520 30.86 21.91 -1.73
C TYR A 520 30.94 21.01 -2.96
N TYR A 521 31.81 19.99 -2.96
CA TYR A 521 31.97 19.08 -4.09
C TYR A 521 30.69 18.28 -4.39
N GLN A 522 30.01 17.78 -3.36
CA GLN A 522 28.74 17.06 -3.53
C GLN A 522 27.64 17.96 -4.09
N SER A 523 27.57 19.21 -3.63
CA SER A 523 26.56 20.18 -4.08
C SER A 523 26.84 20.65 -5.51
N MET A 524 28.10 20.92 -5.85
CA MET A 524 28.51 21.28 -7.22
C MET A 524 28.21 20.13 -8.20
N LYS A 525 28.61 18.90 -7.84
CA LYS A 525 28.32 17.70 -8.66
C LYS A 525 26.83 17.51 -8.90
N ARG A 526 25.98 17.82 -7.91
CA ARG A 526 24.52 17.75 -8.05
C ARG A 526 24.02 18.78 -9.08
N ILE A 527 24.49 20.02 -9.02
CA ILE A 527 24.12 21.07 -9.99
C ILE A 527 24.56 20.65 -11.40
N ASP A 528 25.79 20.18 -11.56
CA ASP A 528 26.33 19.72 -12.85
C ASP A 528 25.53 18.53 -13.41
N GLN A 529 25.10 17.59 -12.56
CA GLN A 529 24.28 16.46 -12.99
C GLN A 529 22.92 16.91 -13.50
N ILE A 530 22.27 17.86 -12.80
CA ILE A 530 20.96 18.38 -13.19
C ILE A 530 21.07 19.11 -14.53
N GLU A 531 22.05 20.01 -14.67
CA GLU A 531 22.29 20.77 -15.90
C GLU A 531 22.62 19.87 -17.10
N ASN A 532 23.46 18.85 -16.91
CA ASN A 532 23.81 17.90 -17.96
C ASN A 532 22.63 16.99 -18.38
N HIS A 533 21.75 16.62 -17.45
CA HIS A 533 20.54 15.86 -17.78
C HIS A 533 19.60 16.68 -18.68
N LEU A 534 19.43 17.96 -18.36
CA LEU A 534 18.58 18.88 -19.11
C LEU A 534 19.10 19.19 -20.52
N ALA A 535 20.41 19.38 -20.68
CA ALA A 535 21.02 19.60 -21.99
C ALA A 535 20.93 18.38 -22.93
N HIS A 536 20.83 17.17 -22.36
CA HIS A 536 20.69 15.93 -23.10
C HIS A 536 19.25 15.71 -23.59
N ASP A 537 18.24 16.06 -22.79
CA ASP A 537 16.82 15.87 -23.13
C ASP A 537 16.40 16.70 -24.37
N LEU A 538 17.07 17.82 -24.65
CA LEU A 538 16.84 18.64 -25.86
C LEU A 538 17.54 18.15 -27.13
N ARG A 539 18.57 17.30 -27.01
CA ARG A 539 19.37 16.82 -28.15
C ARG A 539 18.94 15.43 -28.64
N ALA A 540 18.10 14.73 -27.89
CA ALA A 540 17.74 13.33 -28.14
C ALA A 540 16.49 13.21 -29.02
N ALA A 541 16.65 13.42 -30.32
CA ALA A 541 15.60 13.16 -31.33
C ALA A 541 15.55 11.69 -31.80
N ASN A 542 16.08 10.70 -31.06
CA ASN A 542 15.98 9.31 -31.53
C ASN A 542 16.11 8.22 -30.44
N THR A 543 15.42 7.13 -30.73
CA THR A 543 14.91 5.98 -29.94
C THR A 543 15.93 5.10 -29.20
N TRP A 544 17.14 5.58 -28.89
CA TRP A 544 18.23 4.78 -28.29
C TRP A 544 18.39 4.94 -26.76
N TRP A 545 17.32 5.33 -26.04
CA TRP A 545 17.43 6.00 -24.73
C TRP A 545 16.89 5.24 -23.50
N THR A 546 16.57 3.94 -23.61
CA THR A 546 16.04 3.15 -22.48
C THR A 546 17.12 2.63 -21.51
N TRP A 547 18.30 2.23 -22.01
CA TRP A 547 19.36 1.61 -21.19
C TRP A 547 20.06 2.56 -20.19
N ARG A 548 20.19 3.85 -20.53
CA ARG A 548 20.84 4.84 -19.66
C ARG A 548 19.90 5.34 -18.55
N LYS A 549 18.60 5.50 -18.87
CA LYS A 549 17.52 5.66 -17.87
C LYS A 549 17.42 4.44 -16.94
N MET A 550 17.61 3.23 -17.49
CA MET A 550 17.69 2.01 -16.68
C MET A 550 18.87 2.05 -15.71
N LYS A 551 20.08 2.41 -16.17
CA LYS A 551 21.23 2.55 -15.27
C LYS A 551 21.02 3.61 -14.18
N THR A 552 20.43 4.76 -14.49
CA THR A 552 20.17 5.79 -13.47
C THR A 552 19.07 5.39 -12.49
N ARG A 553 18.04 4.64 -12.93
CA ARG A 553 16.99 4.10 -12.07
C ARG A 553 17.48 2.96 -11.18
N VAL A 554 18.25 2.02 -11.72
CA VAL A 554 18.89 0.93 -10.96
C VAL A 554 19.92 1.50 -10.00
N ALA A 555 20.72 2.48 -10.41
CA ALA A 555 21.62 3.20 -9.52
C ALA A 555 20.87 3.98 -8.44
N GLY A 556 19.73 4.60 -8.78
CA GLY A 556 18.84 5.26 -7.83
C GLY A 556 18.25 4.30 -6.80
N LEU A 557 17.90 3.07 -7.21
CA LEU A 557 17.42 2.01 -6.33
C LEU A 557 18.53 1.45 -5.46
N LEU A 558 19.73 1.22 -6.00
CA LEU A 558 20.92 0.87 -5.22
C LEU A 558 21.24 1.96 -4.19
N HIS A 559 21.18 3.24 -4.59
CA HIS A 559 21.40 4.38 -3.69
C HIS A 559 20.26 4.54 -2.65
N TRP A 560 19.07 4.06 -2.98
CA TRP A 560 17.93 3.98 -2.06
C TRP A 560 18.11 2.83 -1.08
N LEU A 561 18.56 1.65 -1.53
CA LEU A 561 18.91 0.50 -0.68
C LEU A 561 20.07 0.84 0.28
N THR A 562 21.13 1.50 -0.21
CA THR A 562 22.24 1.91 0.66
C THR A 562 21.81 2.97 1.67
N ARG A 563 20.93 3.91 1.28
CA ARG A 563 20.34 4.88 2.23
C ARG A 563 19.30 4.27 3.16
N TRP A 564 18.66 3.18 2.78
CA TRP A 564 17.76 2.38 3.62
C TRP A 564 18.54 1.70 4.76
N ILE A 565 19.82 1.37 4.55
CA ILE A 565 20.70 0.74 5.56
C ILE A 565 21.42 1.76 6.45
N ILE A 566 21.80 2.93 5.91
CA ILE A 566 22.70 3.87 6.60
C ILE A 566 21.91 5.07 7.16
N ASN A 567 21.70 5.07 8.46
CA ASN A 567 21.11 6.17 9.23
C ASN A 567 22.17 7.28 9.44
N GLN A 568 22.12 8.38 8.68
CA GLN A 568 22.98 9.56 8.93
C GLN A 568 22.15 10.74 9.41
N ASN A 569 22.11 10.89 10.74
CA ASN A 569 21.43 12.00 11.42
C ASN A 569 22.35 13.22 11.62
N THR A 570 23.57 13.22 11.07
CA THR A 570 24.62 14.21 11.38
C THR A 570 24.84 15.31 10.33
N ASP A 571 24.20 15.25 9.14
CA ASP A 571 24.41 16.22 8.04
C ASP A 571 23.23 17.15 7.72
N ILE A 572 22.14 17.08 8.49
CA ILE A 572 20.88 17.78 8.17
C ILE A 572 21.04 19.31 8.26
N GLU A 573 21.76 19.82 9.26
CA GLU A 573 21.84 21.27 9.50
C GLU A 573 22.75 21.99 8.49
N ARG A 574 23.89 21.40 8.12
CA ARG A 574 24.76 21.96 7.07
C ARG A 574 24.07 21.96 5.71
N ARG A 575 23.36 20.88 5.39
CA ARG A 575 22.60 20.76 4.15
C ARG A 575 21.46 21.77 4.08
N ARG A 576 20.78 22.03 5.20
CA ARG A 576 19.79 23.10 5.32
C ARG A 576 20.38 24.47 4.99
N ILE A 577 21.54 24.82 5.55
CA ILE A 577 22.20 26.10 5.29
C ILE A 577 22.52 26.23 3.79
N ILE A 578 23.07 25.18 3.19
CA ILE A 578 23.36 25.12 1.75
C ILE A 578 22.08 25.35 0.93
N ASP A 579 21.04 24.56 1.19
CA ASP A 579 19.78 24.62 0.43
C ASP A 579 19.10 25.99 0.55
N VAL A 580 19.14 26.62 1.72
CA VAL A 580 18.54 27.94 1.94
C VAL A 580 19.32 29.05 1.23
N GLU A 581 20.64 29.11 1.41
CA GLU A 581 21.46 30.19 0.85
C GLU A 581 21.60 30.10 -0.67
N THR A 582 21.71 28.89 -1.23
CA THR A 582 21.70 28.68 -2.68
C THR A 582 20.36 29.07 -3.30
N SER A 583 19.24 28.65 -2.69
CA SER A 583 17.90 29.01 -3.15
C SER A 583 17.63 30.52 -3.08
N LYS A 584 18.10 31.22 -2.03
CA LYS A 584 18.02 32.69 -1.93
C LYS A 584 18.78 33.37 -3.06
N ALA A 585 19.98 32.89 -3.38
CA ALA A 585 20.78 33.44 -4.46
C ALA A 585 20.10 33.23 -5.83
N ALA A 586 19.56 32.03 -6.08
CA ALA A 586 18.80 31.71 -7.27
C ALA A 586 17.55 32.60 -7.43
N ILE A 587 16.75 32.75 -6.37
CA ILE A 587 15.57 33.64 -6.38
C ILE A 587 16.00 35.08 -6.70
N LYS A 588 17.07 35.58 -6.07
CA LYS A 588 17.57 36.94 -6.31
C LYS A 588 17.99 37.14 -7.78
N ALA A 589 18.67 36.16 -8.37
CA ALA A 589 19.10 36.20 -9.76
C ALA A 589 17.90 36.17 -10.72
N LEU A 590 16.94 35.27 -10.49
CA LEU A 590 15.71 35.17 -11.27
C LEU A 590 14.83 36.43 -11.16
N SER A 591 14.68 36.99 -9.97
CA SER A 591 13.94 38.25 -9.78
C SER A 591 14.62 39.43 -10.48
N LYS A 592 15.96 39.49 -10.47
CA LYS A 592 16.71 40.50 -11.21
C LYS A 592 16.49 40.35 -12.73
N TYR A 593 16.55 39.12 -13.23
CA TYR A 593 16.30 38.80 -14.63
C TYR A 593 14.92 39.28 -15.11
N VAL A 594 13.88 39.12 -14.29
CA VAL A 594 12.52 39.60 -14.60
C VAL A 594 12.40 41.13 -14.54
N SER A 595 13.12 41.79 -13.63
CA SER A 595 13.07 43.26 -13.49
C SER A 595 13.77 44.03 -14.61
N ASP A 596 14.70 43.41 -15.34
CA ASP A 596 15.32 43.97 -16.54
C ASP A 596 14.32 43.88 -17.71
N ALA A 597 13.35 44.81 -17.71
CA ALA A 597 12.14 44.89 -18.54
C ALA A 597 12.33 44.96 -20.08
N ARG A 598 13.53 44.67 -20.61
CA ARG A 598 13.83 44.65 -22.05
C ARG A 598 13.93 43.24 -22.66
N VAL A 599 13.88 42.17 -21.83
CA VAL A 599 14.16 40.79 -22.27
C VAL A 599 12.93 39.87 -22.27
N VAL A 600 11.88 40.17 -21.48
CA VAL A 600 10.72 39.27 -21.32
C VAL A 600 9.61 39.63 -22.31
N GLY A 601 9.62 39.01 -23.48
CA GLY A 601 8.65 39.26 -24.55
C GLY A 601 7.35 38.46 -24.45
N ASN A 602 7.35 37.29 -23.77
CA ASN A 602 6.24 36.34 -23.78
C ASN A 602 5.75 35.94 -22.38
N ASP A 603 4.42 35.78 -22.21
CA ASP A 603 3.80 35.31 -20.95
C ASP A 603 4.29 33.92 -20.50
N VAL A 604 4.76 33.10 -21.44
CA VAL A 604 5.37 31.79 -21.19
C VAL A 604 6.65 31.90 -20.35
N GLU A 605 7.49 32.90 -20.62
CA GLU A 605 8.74 33.12 -19.88
C GLU A 605 8.45 33.59 -18.44
N ARG A 606 7.41 34.42 -18.25
CA ARG A 606 6.99 34.87 -16.91
C ARG A 606 6.51 33.70 -16.06
N ASN A 607 5.72 32.80 -16.63
CA ASN A 607 5.24 31.60 -15.96
C ASN A 607 6.40 30.66 -15.59
N ALA A 608 7.36 30.46 -16.50
CA ALA A 608 8.55 29.66 -16.23
C ALA A 608 9.40 30.23 -15.09
N VAL A 609 9.61 31.55 -15.05
CA VAL A 609 10.33 32.18 -13.94
C VAL A 609 9.56 32.06 -12.63
N TYR A 610 8.24 32.31 -12.63
CA TYR A 610 7.41 32.14 -11.43
C TYR A 610 7.48 30.70 -10.90
N GLN A 611 7.41 29.69 -11.78
CA GLN A 611 7.58 28.29 -11.42
C GLN A 611 8.93 28.01 -10.75
N LEU A 612 10.02 28.52 -11.34
CA LEU A 612 11.36 28.37 -10.76
C LEU A 612 11.46 29.04 -9.39
N ILE A 613 10.95 30.27 -9.24
CA ILE A 613 10.94 30.98 -7.96
C ILE A 613 10.13 30.20 -6.90
N VAL A 614 8.96 29.69 -7.25
CA VAL A 614 8.15 28.85 -6.34
C VAL A 614 8.89 27.58 -5.97
N SER A 615 9.57 26.91 -6.90
CA SER A 615 10.36 25.71 -6.61
C SER A 615 11.48 25.98 -5.60
N TYR A 616 12.19 27.11 -5.71
CA TYR A 616 13.23 27.51 -4.76
C TYR A 616 12.65 27.94 -3.41
N ARG A 617 11.50 28.63 -3.39
CA ARG A 617 10.78 28.96 -2.15
C ARG A 617 10.31 27.68 -1.43
N ASN A 618 9.79 26.72 -2.18
CA ASN A 618 9.39 25.42 -1.64
C ASN A 618 10.59 24.69 -1.00
N ARG A 619 11.74 24.66 -1.70
CA ARG A 619 12.99 24.08 -1.17
C ARG A 619 13.44 24.74 0.14
N ILE A 620 13.29 26.07 0.27
CA ILE A 620 13.60 26.80 1.51
C ILE A 620 12.68 26.34 2.64
N GLU A 621 11.37 26.20 2.41
CA GLU A 621 10.43 25.81 3.46
C GLU A 621 10.61 24.37 3.92
N HIS A 622 10.82 23.42 3.00
CA HIS A 622 11.18 22.03 3.37
C HIS A 622 12.47 21.97 4.19
N SER A 623 13.43 22.85 3.90
CA SER A 623 14.69 22.92 4.65
C SER A 623 14.50 23.50 6.06
N LYS A 624 13.43 24.28 6.32
CA LYS A 624 13.21 24.92 7.63
C LYS A 624 12.56 24.01 8.68
N ASN A 625 11.77 23.00 8.28
CA ASN A 625 10.88 22.26 9.20
C ASN A 625 11.07 20.72 9.19
N PRO A 626 12.14 20.16 9.81
CA PRO A 626 12.45 18.72 9.68
C PRO A 626 11.82 17.78 10.75
N LYS A 627 10.65 18.06 11.37
CA LYS A 627 10.14 17.25 12.51
C LYS A 627 8.82 16.50 12.25
N LEU A 628 8.74 15.26 12.77
CA LEU A 628 7.58 14.35 12.73
C LEU A 628 6.29 14.87 13.38
N LYS A 629 6.34 15.73 14.41
CA LYS A 629 5.13 16.36 15.00
C LYS A 629 4.48 17.40 14.08
N LEU A 630 5.20 17.83 13.03
CA LEU A 630 4.69 18.72 12.01
C LEU A 630 3.90 17.96 10.92
N ALA A 631 4.05 16.64 10.82
CA ALA A 631 3.45 15.86 9.74
C ALA A 631 1.91 15.85 9.79
N THR A 632 1.32 15.70 10.98
CA THR A 632 -0.15 15.72 11.15
C THR A 632 -0.71 17.11 10.87
N LYS A 633 -0.05 18.16 11.37
CA LYS A 633 -0.45 19.55 11.12
C LYS A 633 -0.28 19.94 9.65
N TYR A 634 0.82 19.53 9.03
CA TYR A 634 1.06 19.70 7.60
C TYR A 634 -0.03 19.02 6.76
N LYS A 635 -0.43 17.78 7.10
CA LYS A 635 -1.51 17.07 6.40
C LYS A 635 -2.82 17.85 6.50
N GLN A 636 -3.18 18.33 7.70
CA GLN A 636 -4.36 19.18 7.92
C GLN A 636 -4.30 20.49 7.13
N ASP A 637 -3.18 21.22 7.21
CA ASP A 637 -2.98 22.48 6.49
C ASP A 637 -3.06 22.28 4.96
N LEU A 638 -2.54 21.15 4.46
CA LEU A 638 -2.60 20.77 3.05
C LEU A 638 -4.03 20.44 2.61
N GLU A 639 -4.77 19.67 3.41
CA GLU A 639 -6.16 19.32 3.09
C GLU A 639 -7.08 20.54 3.08
N LEU A 640 -6.91 21.47 4.05
CA LEU A 640 -7.66 22.73 4.08
C LEU A 640 -7.40 23.57 2.82
N LEU A 641 -6.13 23.78 2.46
CA LEU A 641 -5.78 24.55 1.25
C LEU A 641 -6.27 23.87 -0.03
N ARG A 642 -6.26 22.54 -0.06
CA ARG A 642 -6.75 21.77 -1.20
C ARG A 642 -8.28 21.86 -1.33
N PHE A 643 -9.00 21.87 -0.22
CA PHE A 643 -10.45 22.11 -0.21
C PHE A 643 -10.79 23.50 -0.75
N GLU A 644 -10.09 24.55 -0.30
CA GLU A 644 -10.28 25.91 -0.83
C GLU A 644 -9.98 25.99 -2.33
N ALA A 645 -8.91 25.33 -2.79
CA ALA A 645 -8.57 25.27 -4.21
C ALA A 645 -9.66 24.59 -5.05
N VAL A 646 -10.22 23.47 -4.58
CA VAL A 646 -11.32 22.76 -5.27
C VAL A 646 -12.60 23.59 -5.28
N ASN A 647 -12.92 24.28 -4.19
CA ASN A 647 -14.07 25.19 -4.14
C ASN A 647 -13.91 26.36 -5.12
N ALA A 648 -12.72 26.95 -5.22
CA ALA A 648 -12.43 27.99 -6.18
C ALA A 648 -12.62 27.48 -7.62
N GLN A 649 -12.14 26.27 -7.93
CA GLN A 649 -12.37 25.63 -9.23
C GLN A 649 -13.86 25.40 -9.51
N ARG A 650 -14.65 24.98 -8.51
CA ARG A 650 -16.11 24.84 -8.66
C ARG A 650 -16.77 26.15 -9.04
N ILE A 651 -16.42 27.24 -8.34
CA ILE A 651 -16.92 28.59 -8.64
C ILE A 651 -16.46 29.02 -10.05
N GLY A 652 -15.22 28.72 -10.41
CA GLY A 652 -14.67 28.99 -11.74
C GLY A 652 -15.43 28.30 -12.87
N ILE A 653 -15.85 27.04 -12.69
CA ILE A 653 -16.68 26.32 -13.68
C ILE A 653 -18.01 27.04 -13.87
N VAL A 654 -18.64 27.47 -12.78
CA VAL A 654 -19.91 28.22 -12.82
C VAL A 654 -19.72 29.55 -13.55
N GLN A 655 -18.66 30.30 -13.24
CA GLN A 655 -18.35 31.57 -13.91
C GLN A 655 -18.09 31.41 -15.42
N LEU A 656 -17.38 30.36 -15.81
CA LEU A 656 -17.11 30.09 -17.24
C LEU A 656 -18.39 29.72 -17.99
N ARG A 657 -19.30 28.96 -17.36
CA ARG A 657 -20.60 28.61 -17.93
C ARG A 657 -21.51 29.82 -18.04
N ASP A 658 -21.64 30.58 -16.95
CA ASP A 658 -22.53 31.76 -16.89
C ASP A 658 -22.03 32.88 -17.83
N GLY A 659 -20.72 32.91 -18.12
CA GLY A 659 -20.11 33.78 -19.13
C GLY A 659 -20.11 33.23 -20.55
N GLU A 660 -20.82 32.12 -20.83
CA GLU A 660 -20.90 31.46 -22.14
C GLU A 660 -19.51 31.17 -22.76
N ARG A 661 -18.51 30.83 -21.95
CA ARG A 661 -17.13 30.57 -22.40
C ARG A 661 -16.81 29.10 -22.61
N ILE A 662 -17.64 28.18 -22.13
CA ILE A 662 -17.46 26.73 -22.26
C ILE A 662 -18.79 26.04 -22.58
N SER A 663 -18.75 24.97 -23.36
CA SER A 663 -19.94 24.17 -23.71
C SER A 663 -20.50 23.40 -22.51
N ALA A 664 -21.78 23.01 -22.57
CA ALA A 664 -22.42 22.19 -21.55
C ALA A 664 -21.71 20.83 -21.35
N THR A 665 -21.25 20.20 -22.45
CA THR A 665 -20.47 18.96 -22.43
C THR A 665 -19.13 19.15 -21.71
N THR A 666 -18.45 20.29 -21.93
CA THR A 666 -17.20 20.64 -21.24
C THR A 666 -17.43 20.86 -19.75
N VAL A 667 -18.55 21.50 -19.36
CA VAL A 667 -18.92 21.68 -17.94
C VAL A 667 -19.08 20.33 -17.25
N GLN A 668 -19.76 19.37 -17.87
CA GLN A 668 -19.97 18.03 -17.30
C GLN A 668 -18.63 17.32 -17.07
N LYS A 669 -17.74 17.30 -18.07
CA LYS A 669 -16.39 16.72 -17.96
C LYS A 669 -15.55 17.39 -16.87
N LEU A 670 -15.58 18.72 -16.77
CA LEU A 670 -14.85 19.46 -15.74
C LEU A 670 -15.39 19.19 -14.33
N ARG A 671 -16.72 19.10 -14.17
CA ARG A 671 -17.35 18.72 -12.90
C ARG A 671 -17.00 17.29 -12.51
N GLN A 672 -17.00 16.36 -13.47
CA GLN A 672 -16.63 14.97 -13.24
C GLN A 672 -15.17 14.88 -12.74
N TYR A 673 -14.24 15.53 -13.42
CA TYR A 673 -12.84 15.65 -13.01
C TYR A 673 -12.70 16.22 -11.59
N LEU A 674 -13.44 17.29 -11.28
CA LEU A 674 -13.40 17.93 -9.97
C LEU A 674 -13.96 17.02 -8.86
N ASN A 675 -15.07 16.32 -9.13
CA ASN A 675 -15.68 15.37 -8.20
C ASN A 675 -14.74 14.19 -7.89
N TYR A 676 -13.95 13.73 -8.86
CA TYR A 676 -12.92 12.72 -8.62
C TYR A 676 -11.79 13.24 -7.75
N SER A 677 -11.33 14.48 -7.99
CA SER A 677 -10.35 15.14 -7.13
C SER A 677 -10.88 15.29 -5.70
N GLU A 678 -12.12 15.72 -5.53
CA GLU A 678 -12.76 15.90 -4.21
C GLU A 678 -12.92 14.58 -3.45
N ASN A 679 -13.39 13.53 -4.10
CA ASN A 679 -13.47 12.19 -3.51
C ASN A 679 -12.11 11.65 -3.05
N SER A 680 -11.02 12.01 -3.74
CA SER A 680 -9.67 11.63 -3.31
C SER A 680 -9.21 12.40 -2.06
N ILE A 681 -9.74 13.60 -1.80
CA ILE A 681 -9.46 14.40 -0.59
C ILE A 681 -10.21 13.84 0.61
N ILE A 682 -11.49 13.52 0.44
CA ILE A 682 -12.33 13.02 1.53
C ILE A 682 -11.79 11.69 2.07
N LYS A 683 -11.29 10.81 1.19
CA LYS A 683 -10.65 9.55 1.60
C LYS A 683 -9.41 9.74 2.47
N THR A 684 -8.63 10.80 2.30
CA THR A 684 -7.42 11.01 3.12
C THR A 684 -7.72 11.64 4.47
N ALA A 685 -8.85 12.32 4.63
CA ALA A 685 -9.28 12.96 5.87
C ALA A 685 -9.90 11.97 6.89
N ASP A 686 -10.45 10.84 6.42
CA ASP A 686 -10.98 9.74 7.24
C ASP A 686 -9.88 8.73 7.68
N ASP A 687 -8.67 8.84 7.13
CA ASP A 687 -7.45 8.07 7.48
C ASP A 687 -6.53 8.86 8.44
#